data_AF-A0A6L6HU49-F1
#
_entry.id   AF-A0A6L6HU49-F1
#
_cell.length_a   1.000
_cell.length_b   1.000
_cell.length_c   1.000
_cell.angle_alpha   90.00
_cell.angle_beta   90.00
_cell.angle_gamma   90.00
#
_symmetry.space_group_name_H-M   'P 1'
#
loop_
_entity.id
_entity.type
_entity.pdbx_description
1 polymer ?
#
loop_
_entity_poly.entity_id
_entity_poly.type
_entity_poly.pdbx_seq_one_letter_code
_entity_poly.pdbx_strand_id
1 'polypeptide(L)'
;MSSTPQIDLTNLRLPTKIDLSAGNTLVSYSAEVEAIWGIESVIIWFDRDLRYNFSFSDSSSPYYNYNLLIVSDSYHDNAEDASVTTSRFHHSTNTNGDVDIVEVVVKDKAGYERTYTTDELRELGFDTSFEIVGGLNFVPTTYAMLSVPDVINLREGEGLAVTLSFLGLTSHSASWTYYTTTQGGTAGAADIGALSGSGSFYVSSTFPTTEQDFFTVSAARDGMKEGTETAYLVVDLGYSSVSFQDGGSLKVIEIRILDDNLTTGGTGNDILRGTSAAEVLTGGAGNDIYHLTPGDQVVELASGGTDTVNASFTHILAGNVENLILTGNAAINGIGNLLANRLTGNEAANQLVGGLGMDSLFGNGGNDTLSGGTDGDLLDGGIGNDWLDGGAGADTLRGGTGDDVYVLDSTADVISEYWNQGTDTVRASMGATLGVQVENLVLLGTANLWGTGNTLHNVLTGNAGANSLDGGAGNDTLAGGEGGDWLNGGAGIDLLRGGAGNDTYVLDNPGDLVAEAAGQGTDTVRSSVTVQLSANVENLILTGNAAINGTGNALNNSLTGNAAANQLVAGGGNDILNGAAGQDMLTGGTGTDVLSGGLDAARDVFVFNALSDSTGGAGRDRILDLRSGVDDIDLRALDANTRIAGNQAFDFSGAAADANAVWYVKAGANLIVRADVNGDRVADFEVAVMGQAGLGASDFLL
;
A
#
# COMPACT_ATOMS: atom_id res chain seq x y z
N MET A 1 -32.41 -55.54 -13.09
CA MET A 1 -33.73 -56.06 -12.67
C MET A 1 -34.33 -54.98 -11.81
N SER A 2 -35.45 -54.41 -12.22
CA SER A 2 -36.16 -53.37 -11.47
C SER A 2 -36.79 -54.03 -10.24
N SER A 3 -36.04 -54.14 -9.13
CA SER A 3 -36.65 -54.37 -7.83
C SER A 3 -37.37 -53.08 -7.45
N THR A 4 -38.70 -53.10 -7.57
CA THR A 4 -39.55 -52.12 -6.88
C THR A 4 -39.07 -51.99 -5.44
N PRO A 5 -38.79 -50.78 -4.91
CA PRO A 5 -38.43 -50.63 -3.52
C PRO A 5 -39.56 -51.22 -2.67
N GLN A 6 -39.23 -52.27 -1.92
CA GLN A 6 -40.17 -52.95 -1.03
C GLN A 6 -39.96 -52.32 0.35
N ILE A 7 -40.93 -51.52 0.77
CA ILE A 7 -41.04 -51.00 2.14
C ILE A 7 -42.36 -51.55 2.68
N ASP A 8 -42.28 -52.59 3.50
CA ASP A 8 -43.45 -53.28 4.06
C ASP A 8 -43.46 -53.15 5.59
N LEU A 9 -44.52 -52.56 6.15
CA LEU A 9 -44.77 -52.52 7.58
C LEU A 9 -45.27 -53.91 8.00
N THR A 10 -44.44 -54.64 8.75
CA THR A 10 -44.71 -56.03 9.14
C THR A 10 -45.31 -56.13 10.54
N ASN A 11 -45.10 -55.12 11.40
CA ASN A 11 -45.68 -55.04 12.73
C ASN A 11 -45.89 -53.58 13.17
N LEU A 12 -46.99 -53.33 13.87
CA LEU A 12 -47.28 -52.06 14.52
C LEU A 12 -47.87 -52.34 15.91
N ARG A 13 -47.21 -51.87 16.97
CA ARG A 13 -47.66 -52.04 18.35
C ARG A 13 -48.01 -50.70 18.96
N LEU A 14 -49.29 -50.56 19.30
CA LEU A 14 -49.86 -49.44 20.03
C LEU A 14 -50.25 -49.88 21.45
N PRO A 15 -50.34 -48.94 22.42
CA PRO A 15 -51.08 -49.21 23.64
C PRO A 15 -52.54 -49.53 23.29
N THR A 16 -53.21 -50.43 23.98
CA THR A 16 -54.67 -50.58 23.84
C THR A 16 -55.43 -49.51 24.62
N LYS A 17 -54.77 -48.90 25.62
CA LYS A 17 -55.33 -47.90 26.52
C LYS A 17 -54.24 -47.04 27.14
N ILE A 18 -54.46 -45.73 27.20
CA ILE A 18 -53.64 -44.79 27.96
C ILE A 18 -54.47 -44.25 29.13
N ASP A 19 -54.07 -44.59 30.35
CA ASP A 19 -54.70 -44.11 31.58
C ASP A 19 -53.91 -42.93 32.15
N LEU A 20 -54.55 -41.77 32.21
CA LEU A 20 -53.97 -40.51 32.68
C LEU A 20 -54.57 -40.06 34.03
N SER A 21 -55.34 -40.93 34.69
CA SER A 21 -56.00 -40.59 35.96
C SER A 21 -55.03 -40.26 37.10
N ALA A 22 -53.79 -40.74 37.02
CA ALA A 22 -52.72 -40.47 37.98
C ALA A 22 -51.78 -39.31 37.58
N GLY A 23 -52.09 -38.59 36.49
CA GLY A 23 -51.22 -37.59 35.90
C GLY A 23 -50.63 -38.06 34.57
N ASN A 24 -49.36 -37.73 34.32
CA ASN A 24 -48.68 -38.10 33.07
C ASN A 24 -48.26 -39.56 33.08
N THR A 25 -48.37 -40.25 31.94
CA THR A 25 -48.06 -41.68 31.82
C THR A 25 -47.08 -41.91 30.67
N LEU A 26 -46.02 -42.70 30.91
CA LEU A 26 -45.09 -43.14 29.87
C LEU A 26 -45.72 -44.26 29.03
N VAL A 27 -45.68 -44.11 27.71
CA VAL A 27 -46.27 -45.03 26.74
C VAL A 27 -45.25 -45.35 25.66
N SER A 28 -45.17 -46.61 25.25
CA SER A 28 -44.24 -47.08 24.21
C SER A 28 -45.00 -47.46 22.94
N TYR A 29 -44.40 -47.12 21.81
CA TYR A 29 -44.88 -47.42 20.46
C TYR A 29 -43.74 -48.08 19.68
N SER A 30 -44.04 -49.10 18.91
CA SER A 30 -43.01 -49.77 18.09
C SER A 30 -43.55 -50.20 16.74
N ALA A 31 -42.67 -50.20 15.74
CA ALA A 31 -42.95 -50.72 14.42
C ALA A 31 -41.81 -51.64 13.95
N GLU A 32 -42.14 -52.67 13.18
CA GLU A 32 -41.18 -53.51 12.46
C GLU A 32 -41.45 -53.34 10.96
N VAL A 33 -40.40 -53.08 10.19
CA VAL A 33 -40.51 -52.83 8.74
C VAL A 33 -39.43 -53.64 8.01
N GLU A 34 -39.83 -54.23 6.90
CA GLU A 34 -38.94 -54.80 5.88
C GLU A 34 -38.64 -53.72 4.82
N ALA A 35 -37.40 -53.23 4.76
CA ALA A 35 -36.94 -52.17 3.86
C ALA A 35 -35.48 -52.37 3.41
N ILE A 36 -35.24 -52.36 2.09
CA ILE A 36 -33.95 -52.68 1.46
C ILE A 36 -32.77 -51.84 1.98
N TRP A 37 -32.99 -50.56 2.29
CA TRP A 37 -31.94 -49.60 2.66
C TRP A 37 -31.91 -49.27 4.16
N GLY A 38 -32.63 -50.04 4.98
CA GLY A 38 -32.86 -49.72 6.39
C GLY A 38 -33.84 -48.56 6.59
N ILE A 39 -34.34 -48.41 7.82
CA ILE A 39 -35.38 -47.44 8.15
C ILE A 39 -34.74 -46.13 8.64
N GLU A 40 -35.21 -45.00 8.13
CA GLU A 40 -34.90 -43.68 8.67
C GLU A 40 -35.91 -43.32 9.78
N SER A 41 -37.20 -43.41 9.46
CA SER A 41 -38.27 -43.12 10.42
C SER A 41 -39.58 -43.82 10.09
N VAL A 42 -40.36 -44.12 11.14
CA VAL A 42 -41.77 -44.46 11.05
C VAL A 42 -42.56 -43.36 11.74
N ILE A 43 -43.56 -42.84 11.04
CA ILE A 43 -44.27 -41.62 11.35
C ILE A 43 -45.74 -42.01 11.48
N ILE A 44 -46.31 -41.94 12.69
CA ILE A 44 -47.69 -42.37 12.98
C ILE A 44 -48.55 -41.14 13.22
N TRP A 45 -49.57 -40.93 12.40
CA TRP A 45 -50.52 -39.84 12.57
C TRP A 45 -51.80 -40.33 13.24
N PHE A 46 -52.32 -39.53 14.15
CA PHE A 46 -53.55 -39.75 14.90
C PHE A 46 -54.64 -38.80 14.41
N ASP A 47 -55.89 -39.19 14.65
CA ASP A 47 -57.09 -38.43 14.29
C ASP A 47 -57.30 -37.17 15.14
N ARG A 48 -56.45 -36.99 16.17
CA ARG A 48 -56.39 -35.79 16.99
C ARG A 48 -55.01 -35.61 17.63
N ASP A 49 -54.73 -34.38 18.04
CA ASP A 49 -53.50 -34.03 18.75
C ASP A 49 -53.40 -34.75 20.10
N LEU A 50 -52.22 -35.34 20.32
CA LEU A 50 -51.83 -35.90 21.59
C LEU A 50 -50.76 -35.03 22.25
N ARG A 51 -50.97 -34.72 23.51
CA ARG A 51 -49.98 -34.05 24.37
C ARG A 51 -48.99 -35.05 24.90
N TYR A 52 -47.75 -34.97 24.44
CA TYR A 52 -46.68 -35.81 24.96
C TYR A 52 -45.29 -35.12 24.89
N ASN A 53 -44.27 -35.70 25.52
CA ASN A 53 -42.89 -35.16 25.53
C ASN A 53 -41.93 -36.01 24.65
N PHE A 54 -41.11 -35.35 23.82
CA PHE A 54 -40.06 -35.97 22.98
C PHE A 54 -38.78 -36.34 23.73
N SER A 55 -38.49 -35.73 24.88
CA SER A 55 -37.30 -36.05 25.68
C SER A 55 -37.53 -37.27 26.57
N PHE A 56 -36.56 -38.19 26.58
CA PHE A 56 -36.58 -39.39 27.41
C PHE A 56 -36.35 -39.12 28.91
N SER A 57 -35.85 -37.94 29.30
CA SER A 57 -35.18 -37.78 30.59
C SER A 57 -35.86 -36.90 31.65
N ASP A 58 -37.01 -36.27 31.37
CA ASP A 58 -37.72 -35.53 32.42
C ASP A 58 -39.22 -35.33 32.15
N SER A 59 -40.04 -35.69 33.13
CA SER A 59 -41.48 -35.36 33.16
C SER A 59 -41.80 -33.85 33.23
N SER A 60 -40.79 -33.00 33.45
CA SER A 60 -40.91 -31.54 33.61
C SER A 60 -40.69 -30.70 32.34
N SER A 61 -40.27 -31.31 31.23
CA SER A 61 -40.11 -30.62 29.93
C SER A 61 -41.46 -30.10 29.42
N PRO A 62 -41.50 -29.00 28.63
CA PRO A 62 -42.74 -28.53 28.03
C PRO A 62 -43.36 -29.65 27.19
N TYR A 63 -44.63 -29.98 27.48
CA TYR A 63 -45.37 -30.95 26.69
C TYR A 63 -45.70 -30.33 25.34
N TYR A 64 -45.64 -31.17 24.32
CA TYR A 64 -45.94 -30.74 22.97
C TYR A 64 -47.26 -31.36 22.53
N ASN A 65 -48.03 -30.64 21.71
CA ASN A 65 -49.25 -31.15 21.08
C ASN A 65 -48.89 -31.63 19.68
N TYR A 66 -49.03 -32.93 19.41
CA TYR A 66 -48.85 -33.46 18.08
C TYR A 66 -49.87 -34.56 17.81
N ASN A 67 -50.57 -34.47 16.69
CA ASN A 67 -51.26 -35.60 16.07
C ASN A 67 -50.26 -36.61 15.49
N LEU A 68 -48.99 -36.24 15.36
CA LEU A 68 -47.95 -37.10 14.85
C LEU A 68 -47.11 -37.71 15.97
N LEU A 69 -46.65 -38.95 15.80
CA LEU A 69 -45.60 -39.58 16.59
C LEU A 69 -44.50 -40.14 15.69
N ILE A 70 -43.26 -39.70 15.93
CA ILE A 70 -42.08 -40.21 15.22
C ILE A 70 -41.42 -41.32 16.04
N VAL A 71 -41.32 -42.49 15.40
CA VAL A 71 -40.58 -43.66 15.83
C VAL A 71 -39.37 -43.79 14.89
N SER A 72 -38.27 -43.14 15.24
CA SER A 72 -37.04 -43.18 14.45
C SER A 72 -36.06 -44.22 14.98
N ASP A 73 -35.25 -44.76 14.07
CA ASP A 73 -34.06 -45.49 14.48
C ASP A 73 -32.99 -44.49 14.93
N SER A 74 -32.46 -44.69 16.14
CA SER A 74 -31.34 -43.88 16.65
C SER A 74 -29.97 -44.49 16.31
N TYR A 75 -29.94 -45.70 15.72
CA TYR A 75 -28.78 -46.57 15.67
C TYR A 75 -28.43 -47.09 14.26
N HIS A 76 -28.41 -46.26 13.22
CA HIS A 76 -27.79 -46.61 11.92
C HIS A 76 -28.05 -48.06 11.45
N ASP A 77 -29.26 -48.60 11.65
CA ASP A 77 -29.56 -49.97 11.28
C ASP A 77 -29.73 -50.03 9.76
N ASN A 78 -28.81 -50.71 9.10
CA ASN A 78 -28.82 -50.90 7.65
C ASN A 78 -29.34 -52.31 7.30
N ALA A 79 -29.94 -53.02 8.26
CA ALA A 79 -30.56 -54.32 8.02
C ALA A 79 -31.84 -54.18 7.19
N GLU A 80 -32.12 -55.19 6.37
CA GLU A 80 -33.35 -55.30 5.57
C GLU A 80 -34.60 -55.44 6.45
N ASP A 81 -34.47 -55.93 7.68
CA ASP A 81 -35.53 -55.99 8.69
C ASP A 81 -35.11 -55.13 9.90
N ALA A 82 -35.77 -53.99 10.10
CA ALA A 82 -35.46 -53.09 11.22
C ALA A 82 -36.67 -52.89 12.16
N SER A 83 -36.38 -52.77 13.44
CA SER A 83 -37.37 -52.54 14.50
C SER A 83 -37.08 -51.20 15.16
N VAL A 84 -38.09 -50.32 15.15
CA VAL A 84 -38.02 -49.01 15.79
C VAL A 84 -38.98 -48.97 16.97
N THR A 85 -38.51 -48.47 18.11
CA THR A 85 -39.32 -48.32 19.32
C THR A 85 -39.08 -46.96 19.94
N THR A 86 -40.16 -46.29 20.32
CA THR A 86 -40.10 -44.98 20.97
C THR A 86 -41.00 -44.97 22.19
N SER A 87 -40.64 -44.19 23.22
CA SER A 87 -41.46 -44.01 24.41
C SER A 87 -41.68 -42.52 24.67
N ARG A 88 -42.91 -42.16 25.06
CA ARG A 88 -43.35 -40.77 25.27
C ARG A 88 -44.19 -40.64 26.52
N PHE A 89 -43.97 -39.58 27.30
CA PHE A 89 -44.86 -39.24 28.43
C PHE A 89 -46.09 -38.51 27.90
N HIS A 90 -47.27 -39.13 27.94
CA HIS A 90 -48.54 -38.49 27.62
C HIS A 90 -49.06 -37.68 28.80
N HIS A 91 -49.44 -36.42 28.54
CA HIS A 91 -49.85 -35.48 29.58
C HIS A 91 -51.32 -35.66 29.99
N SER A 92 -51.65 -35.43 31.26
CA SER A 92 -53.03 -35.60 31.77
C SER A 92 -54.07 -34.64 31.18
N THR A 93 -53.65 -33.69 30.36
CA THR A 93 -54.57 -32.78 29.64
C THR A 93 -54.99 -33.28 28.27
N ASN A 94 -54.55 -34.47 27.83
CA ASN A 94 -55.14 -35.10 26.65
C ASN A 94 -56.65 -35.26 26.83
N THR A 95 -57.44 -35.22 25.76
CA THR A 95 -58.88 -35.42 25.87
C THR A 95 -59.23 -36.90 26.05
N ASN A 96 -60.35 -37.18 26.72
CA ASN A 96 -60.88 -38.55 26.81
C ASN A 96 -61.44 -39.01 25.47
N GLY A 97 -61.55 -40.34 25.33
CA GLY A 97 -62.17 -41.00 24.18
C GLY A 97 -61.16 -41.68 23.28
N ASP A 98 -61.68 -42.34 22.25
CA ASP A 98 -60.90 -43.09 21.29
C ASP A 98 -60.00 -42.18 20.46
N VAL A 99 -58.81 -42.69 20.15
CA VAL A 99 -57.82 -42.11 19.24
C VAL A 99 -57.59 -43.15 18.15
N ASP A 100 -57.84 -42.77 16.91
CA ASP A 100 -57.57 -43.59 15.73
C ASP A 100 -56.28 -43.12 15.05
N ILE A 101 -55.55 -44.03 14.41
CA ILE A 101 -54.50 -43.70 13.45
C ILE A 101 -55.16 -43.22 12.16
N VAL A 102 -54.66 -42.14 11.59
CA VAL A 102 -55.04 -41.62 10.27
C VAL A 102 -54.16 -42.23 9.18
N GLU A 103 -52.85 -42.21 9.41
CA GLU A 103 -51.90 -42.82 8.49
C GLU A 103 -50.59 -43.19 9.20
N VAL A 104 -49.86 -44.12 8.60
CA VAL A 104 -48.47 -44.42 8.98
C VAL A 104 -47.60 -44.22 7.76
N VAL A 105 -46.58 -43.37 7.87
CA VAL A 105 -45.58 -43.17 6.83
C VAL A 105 -44.29 -43.86 7.25
N VAL A 106 -43.73 -44.66 6.36
CA VAL A 106 -42.45 -45.32 6.54
C VAL A 106 -41.47 -44.77 5.53
N LYS A 107 -40.33 -44.27 6.01
CA LYS A 107 -39.26 -43.70 5.20
C LYS A 107 -37.98 -44.51 5.35
N ASP A 108 -37.40 -44.92 4.22
CA ASP A 108 -36.10 -45.59 4.18
C ASP A 108 -34.94 -44.57 4.06
N LYS A 109 -33.70 -45.00 4.34
CA LYS A 109 -32.52 -44.12 4.26
C LYS A 109 -32.13 -43.69 2.85
N ALA A 110 -32.74 -44.29 1.82
CA ALA A 110 -32.55 -43.88 0.42
C ALA A 110 -33.56 -42.80 0.00
N GLY A 111 -34.46 -42.40 0.90
CA GLY A 111 -35.48 -41.36 0.67
C GLY A 111 -36.75 -41.86 0.01
N TYR A 112 -36.98 -43.18 -0.05
CA TYR A 112 -38.26 -43.73 -0.48
C TYR A 112 -39.25 -43.77 0.67
N GLU A 113 -40.50 -43.42 0.37
CA GLU A 113 -41.59 -43.36 1.34
C GLU A 113 -42.76 -44.24 0.92
N ARG A 114 -43.40 -44.87 1.92
CA ARG A 114 -44.69 -45.53 1.75
C ARG A 114 -45.64 -45.13 2.87
N THR A 115 -46.84 -44.71 2.47
CA THR A 115 -47.95 -44.37 3.37
C THR A 115 -48.95 -45.51 3.45
N TYR A 116 -49.41 -45.80 4.66
CA TYR A 116 -50.49 -46.74 4.96
C TYR A 116 -51.67 -45.96 5.52
N THR A 117 -52.82 -46.06 4.87
CA THR A 117 -54.08 -45.50 5.38
C THR A 117 -54.62 -46.33 6.54
N THR A 118 -55.50 -45.76 7.36
CA THR A 118 -56.20 -46.49 8.43
C THR A 118 -56.85 -47.79 7.93
N ASP A 119 -57.52 -47.74 6.78
CA ASP A 119 -58.23 -48.89 6.22
C ASP A 119 -57.26 -49.98 5.77
N GLU A 120 -56.13 -49.62 5.15
CA GLU A 120 -55.08 -50.58 4.79
C GLU A 120 -54.44 -51.22 6.03
N LEU A 121 -54.18 -50.46 7.08
CA LEU A 121 -53.64 -50.99 8.34
C LEU A 121 -54.61 -51.99 8.98
N ARG A 122 -55.91 -51.71 8.94
CA ARG A 122 -56.96 -52.62 9.42
C ARG A 122 -57.06 -53.88 8.56
N GLU A 123 -56.91 -53.77 7.23
CA GLU A 123 -56.85 -54.91 6.32
C GLU A 123 -55.62 -55.80 6.57
N LEU A 124 -54.49 -55.20 6.93
CA LEU A 124 -53.26 -55.90 7.35
C LEU A 124 -53.38 -56.51 8.77
N GLY A 125 -54.48 -56.24 9.48
CA GLY A 125 -54.76 -56.82 10.79
C GLY A 125 -54.09 -56.11 11.97
N PHE A 126 -53.63 -54.87 11.78
CA PHE A 126 -53.06 -54.06 12.86
C PHE A 126 -54.14 -53.38 13.69
N ASP A 127 -53.88 -53.24 14.99
CA ASP A 127 -54.68 -52.37 15.85
C ASP A 127 -54.39 -50.92 15.47
N THR A 128 -55.42 -50.18 15.05
CA THR A 128 -55.28 -48.79 14.60
C THR A 128 -55.78 -47.79 15.61
N SER A 129 -56.15 -48.22 16.82
CA SER A 129 -56.83 -47.34 17.76
C SER A 129 -56.52 -47.68 19.22
N PHE A 130 -56.69 -46.69 20.08
CA PHE A 130 -56.59 -46.85 21.52
C PHE A 130 -57.44 -45.85 22.27
N GLU A 131 -57.84 -46.21 23.49
CA GLU A 131 -58.68 -45.34 24.32
C GLU A 131 -57.79 -44.48 25.25
N ILE A 132 -58.06 -43.18 25.33
CA ILE A 132 -57.54 -42.32 26.40
C ILE A 132 -58.61 -42.14 27.48
N VAL A 133 -58.24 -42.42 28.73
CA VAL A 133 -59.09 -42.17 29.91
C VAL A 133 -58.37 -41.35 30.97
N GLY A 134 -59.13 -40.65 31.81
CA GLY A 134 -58.59 -39.81 32.88
C GLY A 134 -58.09 -38.43 32.43
N GLY A 135 -58.38 -38.05 31.18
CA GLY A 135 -58.06 -36.76 30.55
C GLY A 135 -59.21 -35.72 30.57
N LEU A 136 -59.10 -34.67 29.73
CA LEU A 136 -60.07 -33.58 29.60
C LEU A 136 -61.30 -33.95 28.75
N ASN A 137 -62.46 -33.35 29.02
CA ASN A 137 -63.65 -33.50 28.17
C ASN A 137 -63.84 -32.24 27.32
N PHE A 138 -63.51 -32.28 26.02
CA PHE A 138 -63.67 -31.14 25.10
C PHE A 138 -64.09 -31.62 23.69
N VAL A 139 -65.00 -30.90 23.03
CA VAL A 139 -65.46 -31.14 21.64
C VAL A 139 -65.54 -29.78 20.90
N PRO A 140 -64.82 -29.53 19.80
CA PRO A 140 -64.86 -28.25 19.04
C PRO A 140 -65.84 -28.26 17.84
N THR A 141 -66.23 -27.07 17.36
CA THR A 141 -67.34 -26.86 16.38
C THR A 141 -67.04 -26.08 15.08
N THR A 142 -65.80 -25.69 14.73
CA THR A 142 -65.50 -25.10 13.39
C THR A 142 -64.04 -25.22 12.98
N TYR A 143 -63.74 -25.45 11.69
CA TYR A 143 -62.38 -25.68 11.18
C TYR A 143 -61.86 -24.59 10.22
N ALA A 144 -60.57 -24.25 10.29
CA ALA A 144 -59.82 -23.46 9.30
C ALA A 144 -58.73 -24.31 8.60
N MET A 145 -58.17 -23.82 7.49
CA MET A 145 -57.01 -24.44 6.81
C MET A 145 -55.86 -23.43 6.69
N LEU A 146 -54.62 -23.88 6.90
CA LEU A 146 -53.41 -23.10 6.61
C LEU A 146 -52.76 -23.64 5.34
N SER A 147 -52.50 -22.76 4.37
CA SER A 147 -51.72 -23.05 3.16
C SER A 147 -50.38 -22.34 3.24
N VAL A 148 -49.29 -23.12 3.21
CA VAL A 148 -47.88 -22.69 3.21
C VAL A 148 -47.07 -23.72 2.41
N PRO A 149 -45.94 -23.35 1.76
CA PRO A 149 -45.11 -24.34 1.05
C PRO A 149 -44.52 -25.39 2.00
N ASP A 150 -44.36 -26.62 1.52
CA ASP A 150 -43.74 -27.72 2.28
C ASP A 150 -42.19 -27.68 2.23
N VAL A 151 -41.63 -27.08 1.16
CA VAL A 151 -40.19 -26.89 0.97
C VAL A 151 -39.90 -25.47 0.48
N ILE A 152 -38.90 -24.84 1.08
CA ILE A 152 -38.32 -23.55 0.72
C ILE A 152 -36.90 -23.80 0.20
N ASN A 153 -36.57 -23.32 -0.99
CA ASN A 153 -35.19 -23.30 -1.47
C ASN A 153 -34.64 -21.88 -1.34
N LEU A 154 -33.47 -21.73 -0.70
CA LEU A 154 -32.73 -20.48 -0.56
C LEU A 154 -31.32 -20.69 -1.07
N ARG A 155 -30.77 -19.72 -1.81
CA ARG A 155 -29.32 -19.65 -2.01
C ARG A 155 -28.69 -18.88 -0.85
N GLU A 156 -27.44 -19.18 -0.53
CA GLU A 156 -26.71 -18.39 0.45
C GLU A 156 -26.76 -16.88 0.15
N GLY A 157 -27.07 -16.09 1.17
CA GLY A 157 -27.24 -14.64 1.04
C GLY A 157 -28.58 -14.16 0.46
N GLU A 158 -29.50 -15.07 0.10
CA GLU A 158 -30.87 -14.71 -0.31
C GLU A 158 -31.84 -14.63 0.88
N GLY A 159 -32.88 -13.81 0.71
CA GLY A 159 -34.05 -13.76 1.58
C GLY A 159 -35.34 -13.98 0.77
N LEU A 160 -36.21 -14.87 1.24
CA LEU A 160 -37.50 -15.20 0.63
C LEU A 160 -38.66 -14.80 1.54
N ALA A 161 -39.64 -14.09 0.98
CA ALA A 161 -40.91 -13.84 1.68
C ALA A 161 -41.81 -15.10 1.63
N VAL A 162 -42.15 -15.62 2.79
CA VAL A 162 -43.08 -16.74 2.99
C VAL A 162 -44.46 -16.19 3.35
N THR A 163 -45.47 -16.58 2.59
CA THR A 163 -46.87 -16.19 2.82
C THR A 163 -47.63 -17.29 3.55
N LEU A 164 -48.25 -16.94 4.67
CA LEU A 164 -49.21 -17.78 5.39
C LEU A 164 -50.63 -17.41 4.93
N SER A 165 -51.37 -18.38 4.39
CA SER A 165 -52.77 -18.16 3.99
C SER A 165 -53.71 -18.94 4.89
N PHE A 166 -54.53 -18.25 5.66
CA PHE A 166 -55.54 -18.81 6.55
C PHE A 166 -56.91 -18.79 5.88
N LEU A 167 -57.46 -19.96 5.55
CA LEU A 167 -58.71 -20.10 4.80
C LEU A 167 -59.88 -20.48 5.72
N GLY A 168 -61.05 -19.94 5.42
CA GLY A 168 -62.32 -20.38 5.99
C GLY A 168 -62.71 -19.72 7.32
N LEU A 169 -62.14 -18.56 7.65
CA LEU A 169 -62.31 -17.92 8.95
C LEU A 169 -63.63 -17.15 9.09
N THR A 170 -64.26 -17.21 10.26
CA THR A 170 -65.51 -16.46 10.56
C THR A 170 -65.56 -15.93 12.00
N SER A 171 -65.45 -14.63 12.28
CA SER A 171 -65.53 -14.09 13.65
C SER A 171 -64.48 -14.66 14.63
N HIS A 172 -63.22 -14.77 14.22
CA HIS A 172 -62.13 -15.34 15.04
C HIS A 172 -60.87 -14.47 15.05
N SER A 173 -60.04 -14.64 16.08
CA SER A 173 -58.66 -14.14 16.14
C SER A 173 -57.69 -15.31 15.96
N ALA A 174 -56.66 -15.10 15.15
CA ALA A 174 -55.54 -16.02 15.05
C ALA A 174 -54.24 -15.29 15.39
N SER A 175 -53.38 -15.97 16.12
CA SER A 175 -52.04 -15.50 16.46
C SER A 175 -51.07 -16.62 16.12
N TRP A 176 -49.93 -16.29 15.54
CA TRP A 176 -48.94 -17.27 15.14
C TRP A 176 -47.54 -16.77 15.52
N THR A 177 -46.63 -17.70 15.73
CA THR A 177 -45.21 -17.49 15.93
C THR A 177 -44.44 -18.36 14.96
N TYR A 178 -43.20 -18.00 14.68
CA TYR A 178 -42.32 -18.85 13.87
C TYR A 178 -40.90 -18.78 14.39
N TYR A 179 -40.13 -19.82 14.12
CA TYR A 179 -38.69 -19.83 14.31
C TYR A 179 -38.01 -20.78 13.32
N THR A 180 -36.75 -20.52 13.00
CA THR A 180 -35.90 -21.46 12.24
C THR A 180 -35.08 -22.33 13.19
N THR A 181 -34.78 -23.56 12.76
CA THR A 181 -33.91 -24.49 13.49
C THR A 181 -33.09 -25.32 12.52
N THR A 182 -31.84 -25.56 12.88
CA THR A 182 -30.93 -26.49 12.20
C THR A 182 -30.99 -27.89 12.81
N GLN A 183 -31.66 -28.04 13.95
CA GLN A 183 -31.75 -29.31 14.66
C GLN A 183 -32.52 -30.33 13.81
N GLY A 184 -31.87 -31.45 13.49
CA GLY A 184 -32.41 -32.51 12.61
C GLY A 184 -32.05 -32.34 11.14
N GLY A 185 -31.44 -31.20 10.76
CA GLY A 185 -30.93 -30.95 9.42
C GLY A 185 -29.41 -31.14 9.34
N THR A 186 -28.83 -30.78 8.19
CA THR A 186 -27.36 -30.79 7.99
C THR A 186 -26.72 -29.42 8.14
N ALA A 187 -27.50 -28.33 8.01
CA ALA A 187 -27.00 -26.97 8.10
C ALA A 187 -26.45 -26.64 9.50
N GLY A 188 -25.39 -25.86 9.55
CA GLY A 188 -24.86 -25.27 10.76
C GLY A 188 -25.69 -24.07 11.26
N ALA A 189 -25.47 -23.68 12.52
CA ALA A 189 -26.20 -22.58 13.14
C ALA A 189 -25.90 -21.19 12.54
N ALA A 190 -24.84 -21.09 11.72
CA ALA A 190 -24.45 -19.87 11.04
C ALA A 190 -25.17 -19.68 9.70
N ASP A 191 -25.66 -20.75 9.08
CA ASP A 191 -26.07 -20.78 7.66
C ASP A 191 -27.50 -20.27 7.45
N ILE A 192 -28.26 -20.14 8.53
CA ILE A 192 -29.59 -19.53 8.55
C ILE A 192 -29.54 -18.25 9.36
N GLY A 193 -30.16 -17.19 8.84
CA GLY A 193 -30.38 -15.98 9.64
C GLY A 193 -31.16 -16.31 10.93
N ALA A 194 -30.77 -15.73 12.06
CA ALA A 194 -31.50 -15.90 13.32
C ALA A 194 -32.92 -15.31 13.17
N LEU A 195 -33.91 -16.18 12.99
CA LEU A 195 -35.27 -15.80 12.62
C LEU A 195 -36.25 -16.40 13.61
N SER A 196 -36.80 -15.56 14.46
CA SER A 196 -37.98 -15.86 15.26
C SER A 196 -38.89 -14.64 15.27
N GLY A 197 -40.20 -14.84 15.16
CA GLY A 197 -41.16 -13.75 15.15
C GLY A 197 -42.58 -14.19 15.45
N SER A 198 -43.51 -13.25 15.38
CA SER A 198 -44.93 -13.49 15.66
C SER A 198 -45.82 -12.55 14.88
N GLY A 199 -47.02 -13.01 14.53
CA GLY A 199 -48.08 -12.21 13.91
C GLY A 199 -49.44 -12.51 14.54
N SER A 200 -50.41 -11.63 14.30
CA SER A 200 -51.80 -11.85 14.74
C SER A 200 -52.77 -11.02 13.93
N PHE A 201 -53.97 -11.54 13.72
CA PHE A 201 -55.03 -10.83 13.04
C PHE A 201 -56.41 -11.21 13.59
N TYR A 202 -57.41 -10.38 13.28
CA TYR A 202 -58.80 -10.57 13.70
C TYR A 202 -59.75 -10.46 12.51
N VAL A 203 -60.57 -11.49 12.30
CA VAL A 203 -61.59 -11.57 11.26
C VAL A 203 -62.95 -11.31 11.89
N SER A 204 -63.63 -10.23 11.51
CA SER A 204 -64.98 -9.89 12.00
C SER A 204 -66.11 -10.35 11.04
N SER A 205 -65.82 -11.25 10.11
CA SER A 205 -66.78 -11.72 9.10
C SER A 205 -67.63 -12.87 9.61
N THR A 206 -68.92 -12.89 9.27
CA THR A 206 -69.81 -14.05 9.48
C THR A 206 -69.81 -15.02 8.29
N PHE A 207 -69.16 -14.67 7.18
CA PHE A 207 -68.92 -15.53 6.02
C PHE A 207 -67.45 -15.96 5.98
N PRO A 208 -67.14 -17.20 5.57
CA PRO A 208 -65.75 -17.69 5.52
C PRO A 208 -64.88 -16.79 4.64
N THR A 209 -63.79 -16.25 5.20
CA THR A 209 -62.80 -15.44 4.47
C THR A 209 -61.42 -16.08 4.50
N THR A 210 -60.58 -15.66 3.54
CA THR A 210 -59.15 -15.95 3.54
C THR A 210 -58.40 -14.71 4.03
N GLU A 211 -57.50 -14.89 4.99
CA GLU A 211 -56.56 -13.86 5.44
C GLU A 211 -55.12 -14.30 5.16
N GLN A 212 -54.25 -13.34 4.86
CA GLN A 212 -52.84 -13.60 4.56
C GLN A 212 -51.93 -12.76 5.46
N ASP A 213 -50.82 -13.36 5.86
CA ASP A 213 -49.72 -12.70 6.56
C ASP A 213 -48.39 -13.15 5.94
N PHE A 214 -47.32 -12.38 6.12
CA PHE A 214 -46.02 -12.69 5.52
C PHE A 214 -44.85 -12.41 6.45
N PHE A 215 -43.78 -13.22 6.30
CA PHE A 215 -42.49 -13.01 6.94
C PHE A 215 -41.36 -13.38 5.97
N THR A 216 -40.12 -13.05 6.30
CA THR A 216 -38.97 -13.35 5.45
C THR A 216 -38.07 -14.38 6.11
N VAL A 217 -37.63 -15.38 5.34
CA VAL A 217 -36.60 -16.35 5.72
C VAL A 217 -35.35 -16.09 4.89
N SER A 218 -34.16 -16.16 5.48
CA SER A 218 -32.90 -15.87 4.80
C SER A 218 -31.81 -16.88 5.15
N ALA A 219 -30.96 -17.19 4.18
CA ALA A 219 -29.72 -17.92 4.38
C ALA A 219 -28.56 -16.92 4.54
N ALA A 220 -27.67 -17.17 5.50
CA ALA A 220 -26.43 -16.41 5.62
C ALA A 220 -25.44 -16.87 4.52
N ARG A 221 -24.42 -16.06 4.25
CA ARG A 221 -23.28 -16.51 3.44
C ARG A 221 -22.18 -16.96 4.40
N ASP A 222 -21.70 -18.19 4.25
CA ASP A 222 -20.61 -18.72 5.06
C ASP A 222 -19.27 -18.74 4.28
N GLY A 223 -19.36 -18.75 2.95
CA GLY A 223 -18.22 -18.71 2.03
C GLY A 223 -17.49 -20.04 1.86
N MET A 224 -18.09 -21.17 2.27
CA MET A 224 -17.54 -22.51 2.10
C MET A 224 -18.28 -23.26 0.98
N LYS A 225 -17.55 -24.06 0.19
CA LYS A 225 -18.17 -24.91 -0.84
C LYS A 225 -18.73 -26.16 -0.20
N GLU A 226 -20.05 -26.28 -0.18
CA GLU A 226 -20.77 -27.34 0.52
C GLU A 226 -21.84 -28.00 -0.37
N GLY A 227 -22.42 -29.10 0.11
CA GLY A 227 -23.59 -29.69 -0.54
C GLY A 227 -24.84 -28.85 -0.29
N THR A 228 -25.99 -29.21 -0.89
CA THR A 228 -27.26 -28.65 -0.44
C THR A 228 -27.48 -29.00 1.02
N GLU A 229 -27.53 -28.00 1.88
CA GLU A 229 -27.77 -28.19 3.30
C GLU A 229 -29.26 -28.11 3.62
N THR A 230 -29.68 -28.80 4.67
CA THR A 230 -31.08 -28.82 5.09
C THR A 230 -31.25 -28.20 6.45
N ALA A 231 -32.29 -27.40 6.60
CA ALA A 231 -32.78 -26.87 7.86
C ALA A 231 -34.31 -26.81 7.89
N TYR A 232 -34.89 -26.29 8.96
CA TYR A 232 -36.33 -26.28 9.15
C TYR A 232 -36.86 -24.94 9.63
N LEU A 233 -38.02 -24.56 9.08
CA LEU A 233 -38.86 -23.47 9.55
C LEU A 233 -40.05 -24.06 10.29
N VAL A 234 -40.25 -23.62 11.52
CA VAL A 234 -41.39 -24.02 12.34
C VAL A 234 -42.34 -22.83 12.46
N VAL A 235 -43.59 -23.02 12.07
CA VAL A 235 -44.68 -22.05 12.24
C VAL A 235 -45.67 -22.64 13.25
N ASP A 236 -45.78 -21.99 14.41
CA ASP A 236 -46.70 -22.34 15.50
C ASP A 236 -47.87 -21.35 15.51
N LEU A 237 -49.08 -21.86 15.32
CA LEU A 237 -50.33 -21.10 15.20
C LEU A 237 -51.04 -20.83 16.54
N GLY A 238 -50.37 -21.11 17.66
CA GLY A 238 -50.73 -20.69 19.02
C GLY A 238 -52.16 -20.97 19.46
N TYR A 239 -52.55 -20.43 20.62
CA TYR A 239 -53.94 -20.44 21.11
C TYR A 239 -54.81 -19.47 20.30
N SER A 240 -55.06 -19.80 19.03
CA SER A 240 -56.14 -19.17 18.28
C SER A 240 -57.48 -19.75 18.73
N SER A 241 -58.57 -18.99 18.59
CA SER A 241 -59.93 -19.52 18.82
C SER A 241 -60.40 -20.45 17.68
N VAL A 242 -59.45 -20.92 16.86
CA VAL A 242 -59.62 -21.59 15.58
C VAL A 242 -59.00 -22.98 15.67
N SER A 243 -59.76 -24.03 15.39
CA SER A 243 -59.22 -25.37 15.15
C SER A 243 -58.90 -25.54 13.67
N PHE A 244 -57.78 -26.18 13.32
CA PHE A 244 -57.42 -26.49 11.93
C PHE A 244 -57.92 -27.89 11.54
N GLN A 245 -58.31 -28.10 10.28
CA GLN A 245 -58.89 -29.38 9.79
C GLN A 245 -57.96 -30.58 9.95
N ASP A 246 -56.65 -30.37 9.95
CA ASP A 246 -55.63 -31.39 10.16
C ASP A 246 -55.32 -31.63 11.64
N GLY A 247 -56.00 -30.93 12.56
CA GLY A 247 -55.75 -30.99 13.99
C GLY A 247 -54.49 -30.25 14.45
N GLY A 248 -53.63 -29.79 13.53
CA GLY A 248 -52.31 -29.28 13.86
C GLY A 248 -52.30 -27.79 14.23
N SER A 249 -51.61 -27.45 15.32
CA SER A 249 -51.26 -26.07 15.66
C SER A 249 -49.87 -25.67 15.10
N LEU A 250 -49.19 -26.55 14.37
CA LEU A 250 -47.78 -26.37 13.99
C LEU A 250 -47.50 -26.92 12.58
N LYS A 251 -46.79 -26.15 11.76
CA LYS A 251 -46.28 -26.56 10.43
C LYS A 251 -44.75 -26.52 10.43
N VAL A 252 -44.12 -27.61 9.99
CA VAL A 252 -42.67 -27.69 9.77
C VAL A 252 -42.43 -27.69 8.27
N ILE A 253 -41.52 -26.82 7.82
CA ILE A 253 -41.22 -26.58 6.41
C ILE A 253 -39.72 -26.80 6.24
N GLU A 254 -39.33 -27.62 5.28
CA GLU A 254 -37.92 -27.86 4.98
C GLU A 254 -37.33 -26.63 4.28
N ILE A 255 -36.17 -26.16 4.72
CA ILE A 255 -35.36 -25.15 4.04
C ILE A 255 -34.16 -25.88 3.43
N ARG A 256 -34.02 -25.82 2.12
CA ARG A 256 -32.81 -26.25 1.39
C ARG A 256 -31.95 -25.04 1.10
N ILE A 257 -30.74 -25.02 1.66
CA ILE A 257 -29.73 -24.00 1.43
C ILE A 257 -28.83 -24.49 0.30
N LEU A 258 -28.85 -23.78 -0.83
CA LEU A 258 -28.06 -24.06 -2.01
C LEU A 258 -26.78 -23.24 -1.97
N ASP A 259 -25.63 -23.91 -2.05
CA ASP A 259 -24.29 -23.30 -2.17
C ASP A 259 -24.23 -22.32 -3.37
N ASP A 260 -23.54 -21.20 -3.19
CA ASP A 260 -23.32 -20.16 -4.20
C ASP A 260 -21.99 -20.32 -4.97
N ASN A 261 -21.16 -21.31 -4.62
CA ASN A 261 -19.83 -21.49 -5.19
C ASN A 261 -19.84 -22.19 -6.57
N LEU A 262 -19.51 -21.41 -7.61
CA LEU A 262 -19.40 -21.88 -9.00
C LEU A 262 -17.94 -22.11 -9.39
N THR A 263 -17.62 -23.25 -10.02
CA THR A 263 -16.37 -23.41 -10.80
C THR A 263 -16.57 -23.01 -12.27
N THR A 264 -17.82 -22.78 -12.67
CA THR A 264 -18.19 -22.35 -14.02
C THR A 264 -19.37 -21.39 -13.91
N GLY A 265 -19.12 -20.12 -14.20
CA GLY A 265 -20.14 -19.08 -14.30
C GLY A 265 -20.89 -19.13 -15.64
N GLY A 266 -21.80 -18.19 -15.80
CA GLY A 266 -22.71 -18.09 -16.92
C GLY A 266 -22.72 -16.70 -17.51
N THR A 267 -23.91 -16.09 -17.54
CA THR A 267 -24.08 -14.69 -17.93
C THR A 267 -24.42 -13.88 -16.69
N GLY A 268 -23.82 -12.71 -16.53
CA GLY A 268 -23.90 -11.89 -15.33
C GLY A 268 -22.61 -11.98 -14.52
N ASN A 269 -22.55 -11.21 -13.44
CA ASN A 269 -21.37 -11.16 -12.58
C ASN A 269 -21.40 -12.34 -11.61
N ASP A 270 -20.46 -13.26 -11.75
CA ASP A 270 -20.34 -14.48 -10.98
C ASP A 270 -19.19 -14.40 -9.95
N ILE A 271 -19.33 -15.11 -8.84
CA ILE A 271 -18.26 -15.29 -7.86
C ILE A 271 -17.85 -16.75 -7.88
N LEU A 272 -16.60 -16.99 -8.26
CA LEU A 272 -16.02 -18.32 -8.39
C LEU A 272 -14.99 -18.55 -7.30
N ARG A 273 -15.01 -19.73 -6.67
CA ARG A 273 -14.09 -20.09 -5.59
C ARG A 273 -13.48 -21.47 -5.85
N GLY A 274 -12.16 -21.55 -5.78
CA GLY A 274 -11.42 -22.82 -5.78
C GLY A 274 -11.49 -23.53 -4.43
N THR A 275 -11.33 -24.85 -4.44
CA THR A 275 -11.17 -25.67 -3.23
C THR A 275 -9.70 -25.98 -2.99
N SER A 276 -9.36 -26.88 -2.06
CA SER A 276 -7.96 -27.32 -1.91
C SER A 276 -7.41 -28.13 -3.09
N ALA A 277 -8.26 -28.53 -4.05
CA ALA A 277 -7.82 -29.20 -5.28
C ALA A 277 -7.39 -28.15 -6.33
N ALA A 278 -6.67 -28.60 -7.35
CA ALA A 278 -6.40 -27.75 -8.51
C ALA A 278 -7.61 -27.77 -9.45
N GLU A 279 -8.26 -26.63 -9.64
CA GLU A 279 -9.48 -26.49 -10.44
C GLU A 279 -9.31 -25.54 -11.61
N VAL A 280 -10.24 -25.62 -12.58
CA VAL A 280 -10.37 -24.63 -13.64
C VAL A 280 -11.61 -23.81 -13.35
N LEU A 281 -11.43 -22.52 -13.09
CA LEU A 281 -12.50 -21.56 -12.86
C LEU A 281 -12.76 -20.81 -14.17
N THR A 282 -14.00 -20.85 -14.66
CA THR A 282 -14.40 -20.21 -15.93
C THR A 282 -15.59 -19.29 -15.66
N GLY A 283 -15.44 -17.97 -15.71
CA GLY A 283 -16.51 -17.03 -15.33
C GLY A 283 -17.57 -16.86 -16.39
N GLY A 284 -17.17 -16.62 -17.65
CA GLY A 284 -18.13 -16.50 -18.75
C GLY A 284 -18.29 -15.05 -19.20
N ALA A 285 -19.48 -14.47 -19.03
CA ALA A 285 -19.74 -13.09 -19.44
C ALA A 285 -20.32 -12.29 -18.28
N GLY A 286 -19.69 -11.18 -17.93
CA GLY A 286 -19.97 -10.38 -16.74
C GLY A 286 -18.67 -9.89 -16.13
N ASN A 287 -18.77 -9.16 -15.03
CA ASN A 287 -17.61 -8.81 -14.22
C ASN A 287 -17.50 -9.84 -13.09
N ASP A 288 -16.62 -10.81 -13.25
CA ASP A 288 -16.53 -11.97 -12.38
C ASP A 288 -15.41 -11.82 -11.34
N ILE A 289 -15.54 -12.54 -10.22
CA ILE A 289 -14.57 -12.54 -9.13
C ILE A 289 -14.09 -13.97 -8.87
N TYR A 290 -12.80 -14.23 -9.02
CA TYR A 290 -12.15 -15.50 -8.75
C TYR A 290 -11.43 -15.46 -7.40
N HIS A 291 -11.75 -16.37 -6.50
CA HIS A 291 -10.96 -16.62 -5.29
C HIS A 291 -10.16 -17.89 -5.47
N LEU A 292 -8.85 -17.74 -5.65
CA LEU A 292 -7.97 -18.86 -6.01
C LEU A 292 -7.36 -19.55 -4.79
N THR A 293 -7.19 -20.85 -4.91
CA THR A 293 -6.26 -21.64 -4.10
C THR A 293 -5.05 -22.06 -4.93
N PRO A 294 -3.94 -22.47 -4.29
CA PRO A 294 -2.75 -22.90 -5.02
C PRO A 294 -3.01 -24.08 -5.96
N GLY A 295 -2.82 -23.85 -7.26
CA GLY A 295 -3.01 -24.85 -8.31
C GLY A 295 -4.16 -24.56 -9.27
N ASP A 296 -5.03 -23.62 -8.93
CA ASP A 296 -6.15 -23.20 -9.77
C ASP A 296 -5.70 -22.51 -11.06
N GLN A 297 -6.53 -22.64 -12.10
CA GLN A 297 -6.41 -21.95 -13.37
C GLN A 297 -7.66 -21.13 -13.65
N VAL A 298 -7.48 -19.90 -14.12
CA VAL A 298 -8.57 -19.03 -14.58
C VAL A 298 -8.65 -19.10 -16.10
N VAL A 299 -9.87 -19.23 -16.63
CA VAL A 299 -10.13 -19.26 -18.06
C VAL A 299 -11.22 -18.25 -18.39
N GLU A 300 -10.83 -17.18 -19.07
CA GLU A 300 -11.74 -16.12 -19.48
C GLU A 300 -11.92 -15.94 -20.98
N LEU A 301 -13.14 -15.55 -21.36
CA LEU A 301 -13.49 -15.24 -22.75
C LEU A 301 -13.16 -13.78 -23.07
N ALA A 302 -12.78 -13.52 -24.32
CA ALA A 302 -12.58 -12.15 -24.77
C ALA A 302 -13.91 -11.36 -24.68
N SER A 303 -13.87 -10.16 -24.09
CA SER A 303 -15.06 -9.31 -23.84
C SER A 303 -16.04 -9.86 -22.79
N GLY A 304 -15.55 -10.65 -21.82
CA GLY A 304 -16.33 -11.13 -20.66
C GLY A 304 -16.82 -10.00 -19.78
N GLY A 305 -15.94 -9.09 -19.38
CA GLY A 305 -16.28 -7.88 -18.62
C GLY A 305 -15.02 -7.26 -18.07
N THR A 306 -15.06 -6.86 -16.79
CA THR A 306 -13.87 -6.51 -16.01
C THR A 306 -13.74 -7.47 -14.85
N ASP A 307 -12.77 -8.36 -14.94
CA ASP A 307 -12.67 -9.55 -14.14
C ASP A 307 -11.59 -9.42 -13.05
N THR A 308 -11.84 -10.00 -11.87
CA THR A 308 -10.97 -9.80 -10.69
C THR A 308 -10.53 -11.11 -10.07
N VAL A 309 -9.22 -11.31 -9.99
CA VAL A 309 -8.59 -12.45 -9.31
C VAL A 309 -8.12 -12.04 -7.92
N ASN A 310 -8.54 -12.79 -6.90
CA ASN A 310 -8.04 -12.73 -5.54
C ASN A 310 -7.13 -13.94 -5.29
N ALA A 311 -5.85 -13.72 -5.02
CA ALA A 311 -4.88 -14.79 -4.80
C ALA A 311 -4.15 -14.62 -3.47
N SER A 312 -3.92 -15.71 -2.73
CA SER A 312 -3.12 -15.74 -1.50
C SER A 312 -1.70 -16.29 -1.71
N PHE A 313 -1.27 -16.34 -2.98
CA PHE A 313 0.01 -16.84 -3.46
C PHE A 313 0.44 -16.02 -4.69
N THR A 314 1.72 -16.10 -5.06
CA THR A 314 2.23 -15.42 -6.26
C THR A 314 1.47 -15.85 -7.51
N HIS A 315 0.94 -14.89 -8.27
CA HIS A 315 0.05 -15.17 -9.38
C HIS A 315 0.39 -14.35 -10.63
N ILE A 316 0.14 -14.95 -11.79
CA ILE A 316 0.25 -14.33 -13.11
C ILE A 316 -1.15 -14.33 -13.70
N LEU A 317 -1.66 -13.17 -14.08
CA LEU A 317 -3.00 -13.06 -14.65
C LEU A 317 -3.10 -13.88 -15.94
N ALA A 318 -4.16 -14.68 -16.04
CA ALA A 318 -4.57 -15.29 -17.29
C ALA A 318 -4.96 -14.20 -18.30
N GLY A 319 -4.93 -14.53 -19.60
CA GLY A 319 -5.41 -13.59 -20.61
C GLY A 319 -6.90 -13.26 -20.40
N ASN A 320 -7.31 -12.06 -20.81
CA ASN A 320 -8.68 -11.52 -20.64
C ASN A 320 -9.10 -11.24 -19.19
N VAL A 321 -8.16 -11.19 -18.24
CA VAL A 321 -8.43 -10.77 -16.86
C VAL A 321 -7.74 -9.44 -16.59
N GLU A 322 -8.46 -8.47 -16.03
CA GLU A 322 -7.95 -7.11 -15.83
C GLU A 322 -7.36 -6.91 -14.43
N ASN A 323 -7.98 -7.44 -13.37
CA ASN A 323 -7.60 -7.09 -12.00
C ASN A 323 -6.99 -8.28 -11.23
N LEU A 324 -5.92 -8.01 -10.49
CA LEU A 324 -5.33 -8.91 -9.49
C LEU A 324 -5.29 -8.23 -8.13
N ILE A 325 -5.75 -8.94 -7.09
CA ILE A 325 -5.63 -8.54 -5.69
C ILE A 325 -4.90 -9.66 -4.94
N LEU A 326 -3.74 -9.33 -4.40
CA LEU A 326 -2.97 -10.20 -3.52
C LEU A 326 -3.57 -10.10 -2.11
N THR A 327 -3.76 -11.25 -1.47
CA THR A 327 -4.43 -11.38 -0.18
C THR A 327 -3.54 -12.07 0.84
N GLY A 328 -3.88 -11.94 2.12
CA GLY A 328 -3.08 -12.47 3.22
C GLY A 328 -1.85 -11.61 3.51
N ASN A 329 -0.92 -12.15 4.29
CA ASN A 329 0.22 -11.39 4.86
C ASN A 329 1.58 -11.95 4.40
N ALA A 330 1.60 -12.85 3.43
CA ALA A 330 2.84 -13.40 2.89
C ALA A 330 3.41 -12.46 1.83
N ALA A 331 4.73 -12.35 1.75
CA ALA A 331 5.41 -11.68 0.63
C ALA A 331 5.19 -12.49 -0.65
N ILE A 332 4.23 -12.06 -1.47
CA ILE A 332 3.80 -12.72 -2.71
C ILE A 332 3.77 -11.70 -3.84
N ASN A 333 3.81 -12.17 -5.08
CA ASN A 333 4.04 -11.30 -6.24
C ASN A 333 2.88 -11.37 -7.23
N GLY A 334 2.72 -10.31 -8.01
CA GLY A 334 1.68 -10.19 -9.03
C GLY A 334 2.29 -9.83 -10.38
N ILE A 335 1.90 -10.55 -11.43
CA ILE A 335 2.30 -10.24 -12.81
C ILE A 335 1.03 -10.09 -13.66
N GLY A 336 0.93 -8.98 -14.37
CA GLY A 336 -0.13 -8.69 -15.33
C GLY A 336 -0.01 -9.50 -16.61
N ASN A 337 -0.77 -9.10 -17.61
CA ASN A 337 -0.85 -9.72 -18.92
C ASN A 337 -0.63 -8.66 -20.03
N LEU A 338 -1.40 -8.70 -21.12
CA LEU A 338 -1.24 -7.77 -22.26
C LEU A 338 -2.29 -6.65 -22.26
N LEU A 339 -3.10 -6.58 -21.21
CA LEU A 339 -4.22 -5.63 -21.06
C LEU A 339 -3.81 -4.52 -20.09
N ALA A 340 -4.61 -3.46 -20.06
CA ALA A 340 -4.56 -2.50 -18.96
C ALA A 340 -5.02 -3.17 -17.66
N ASN A 341 -4.06 -3.58 -16.84
CA ASN A 341 -4.28 -4.31 -15.60
C ASN A 341 -4.34 -3.38 -14.38
N ARG A 342 -5.13 -3.79 -13.38
CA ARG A 342 -5.06 -3.24 -12.03
C ARG A 342 -4.46 -4.29 -11.10
N LEU A 343 -3.23 -4.08 -10.64
CA LEU A 343 -2.57 -4.97 -9.69
C LEU A 343 -2.57 -4.32 -8.31
N THR A 344 -3.06 -5.03 -7.30
CA THR A 344 -3.10 -4.55 -5.91
C THR A 344 -2.37 -5.56 -5.01
N GLY A 345 -1.31 -5.11 -4.36
CA GLY A 345 -0.52 -5.86 -3.39
C GLY A 345 -1.23 -6.05 -2.05
N ASN A 346 -0.55 -6.73 -1.12
CA ASN A 346 -0.97 -6.88 0.27
C ASN A 346 -0.08 -6.04 1.20
N GLU A 347 -0.08 -6.32 2.50
CA GLU A 347 0.68 -5.55 3.51
C GLU A 347 2.15 -6.01 3.66
N ALA A 348 2.63 -6.90 2.78
CA ALA A 348 3.99 -7.41 2.79
C ALA A 348 4.72 -6.95 1.52
N ALA A 349 6.06 -6.99 1.54
CA ALA A 349 6.87 -6.69 0.37
C ALA A 349 6.47 -7.55 -0.84
N ASN A 350 6.01 -6.91 -1.90
CA ASN A 350 5.50 -7.49 -3.13
C ASN A 350 6.33 -7.02 -4.33
N GLN A 351 6.45 -7.90 -5.32
CA GLN A 351 6.87 -7.50 -6.67
C GLN A 351 5.65 -7.47 -7.58
N LEU A 352 5.33 -6.30 -8.13
CA LEU A 352 4.24 -6.11 -9.07
C LEU A 352 4.80 -5.71 -10.44
N VAL A 353 4.40 -6.44 -11.49
CA VAL A 353 4.83 -6.17 -12.87
C VAL A 353 3.60 -6.04 -13.76
N GLY A 354 3.37 -4.87 -14.33
CA GLY A 354 2.25 -4.59 -15.24
C GLY A 354 2.39 -5.32 -16.56
N GLY A 355 3.38 -4.91 -17.37
CA GLY A 355 3.71 -5.55 -18.64
C GLY A 355 3.45 -4.63 -19.83
N LEU A 356 2.50 -5.00 -20.68
CA LEU A 356 2.02 -4.14 -21.78
C LEU A 356 0.64 -3.61 -21.41
N GLY A 357 0.29 -2.43 -21.93
CA GLY A 357 -0.99 -1.80 -21.62
C GLY A 357 -0.83 -0.74 -20.55
N MET A 358 -1.86 0.09 -20.37
CA MET A 358 -1.84 1.15 -19.36
C MET A 358 -2.25 0.59 -18.00
N ASP A 359 -1.27 0.23 -17.19
CA ASP A 359 -1.45 -0.48 -15.94
C ASP A 359 -1.62 0.46 -14.74
N SER A 360 -2.21 -0.06 -13.67
CA SER A 360 -2.29 0.60 -12.37
C SER A 360 -1.85 -0.36 -11.27
N LEU A 361 -0.67 -0.11 -10.71
CA LEU A 361 -0.02 -0.92 -9.68
C LEU A 361 -0.13 -0.21 -8.33
N PHE A 362 -0.63 -0.92 -7.33
CA PHE A 362 -0.76 -0.43 -5.95
C PHE A 362 -0.05 -1.41 -5.02
N GLY A 363 1.08 -1.02 -4.40
CA GLY A 363 1.82 -1.86 -3.46
C GLY A 363 1.07 -2.08 -2.14
N ASN A 364 0.42 -1.02 -1.65
CA ASN A 364 -0.25 -0.91 -0.35
C ASN A 364 0.73 -0.81 0.82
N GLY A 365 1.29 -1.91 1.30
CA GLY A 365 2.13 -1.91 2.48
C GLY A 365 3.30 -2.87 2.35
N GLY A 366 4.44 -2.56 2.97
CA GLY A 366 5.67 -3.29 2.77
C GLY A 366 6.60 -2.55 1.81
N ASN A 367 7.82 -3.06 1.64
CA ASN A 367 8.79 -2.47 0.73
C ASN A 367 8.66 -3.15 -0.63
N ASP A 368 7.93 -2.52 -1.53
CA ASP A 368 7.47 -3.09 -2.78
C ASP A 368 8.41 -2.76 -3.95
N THR A 369 8.31 -3.56 -5.01
CA THR A 369 8.97 -3.28 -6.29
C THR A 369 7.93 -3.30 -7.39
N LEU A 370 7.64 -2.13 -7.94
CA LEU A 370 6.62 -1.91 -8.96
C LEU A 370 7.31 -1.63 -10.29
N SER A 371 6.92 -2.37 -11.33
CA SER A 371 7.38 -2.17 -12.70
C SER A 371 6.18 -2.04 -13.64
N GLY A 372 6.01 -0.87 -14.26
CA GLY A 372 4.92 -0.58 -15.20
C GLY A 372 5.11 -1.37 -16.50
N GLY A 373 6.22 -1.09 -17.19
CA GLY A 373 6.64 -1.83 -18.37
C GLY A 373 6.63 -0.93 -19.60
N THR A 374 5.59 -1.02 -20.41
CA THR A 374 5.42 -0.15 -21.58
C THR A 374 4.04 0.49 -21.58
N ASP A 375 3.90 1.62 -22.28
CA ASP A 375 2.70 2.47 -22.27
C ASP A 375 2.65 3.34 -21.01
N GLY A 376 1.56 4.10 -20.79
CA GLY A 376 1.48 5.05 -19.67
C GLY A 376 0.83 4.43 -18.45
N ASP A 377 1.62 4.22 -17.40
CA ASP A 377 1.25 3.50 -16.20
C ASP A 377 1.05 4.40 -14.97
N LEU A 378 0.30 3.90 -13.99
CA LEU A 378 0.18 4.49 -12.66
C LEU A 378 0.78 3.54 -11.62
N LEU A 379 1.84 3.96 -10.94
CA LEU A 379 2.46 3.22 -9.85
C LEU A 379 2.27 3.98 -8.54
N ASP A 380 1.75 3.30 -7.52
CA ASP A 380 1.54 3.80 -6.16
C ASP A 380 2.12 2.79 -5.17
N GLY A 381 3.26 3.11 -4.54
CA GLY A 381 3.97 2.22 -3.62
C GLY A 381 3.15 1.97 -2.35
N GLY A 382 2.75 3.04 -1.67
CA GLY A 382 1.88 2.99 -0.51
C GLY A 382 2.65 3.23 0.78
N ILE A 383 2.79 2.24 1.66
CA ILE A 383 3.51 2.35 2.92
C ILE A 383 4.73 1.44 2.88
N GLY A 384 5.92 2.02 2.97
CA GLY A 384 7.18 1.29 2.99
C GLY A 384 8.20 2.02 2.13
N ASN A 385 9.38 1.44 2.00
CA ASN A 385 10.42 1.99 1.13
C ASN A 385 10.34 1.26 -0.21
N ASP A 386 9.70 1.88 -1.18
CA ASP A 386 9.29 1.27 -2.43
C ASP A 386 10.24 1.61 -3.58
N TRP A 387 10.31 0.70 -4.55
CA TRP A 387 11.03 0.88 -5.80
C TRP A 387 10.03 0.97 -6.95
N LEU A 388 9.98 2.11 -7.63
CA LEU A 388 9.04 2.38 -8.72
C LEU A 388 9.80 2.60 -10.04
N ASP A 389 9.51 1.75 -11.02
CA ASP A 389 10.06 1.83 -12.38
C ASP A 389 8.91 1.81 -13.39
N GLY A 390 8.53 2.98 -13.90
CA GLY A 390 7.47 3.10 -14.92
C GLY A 390 7.85 2.40 -16.22
N GLY A 391 9.11 2.55 -16.63
CA GLY A 391 9.62 2.01 -17.86
C GLY A 391 9.30 2.90 -19.07
N ALA A 392 8.95 2.28 -20.18
CA ALA A 392 8.74 3.02 -21.43
C ALA A 392 7.35 3.64 -21.46
N GLY A 393 7.22 4.89 -21.07
CA GLY A 393 5.88 5.44 -20.93
C GLY A 393 5.82 6.94 -20.72
N ALA A 394 4.61 7.38 -20.42
CA ALA A 394 4.37 8.64 -19.74
C ALA A 394 3.74 8.27 -18.41
N ASP A 395 4.57 7.93 -17.43
CA ASP A 395 4.14 7.25 -16.23
C ASP A 395 3.85 8.23 -15.09
N THR A 396 2.98 7.85 -14.17
CA THR A 396 2.76 8.56 -12.92
C THR A 396 3.26 7.70 -11.77
N LEU A 397 4.28 8.20 -11.06
CA LEU A 397 4.92 7.48 -9.96
C LEU A 397 4.61 8.20 -8.63
N ARG A 398 4.09 7.45 -7.65
CA ARG A 398 3.79 7.92 -6.29
C ARG A 398 4.40 6.94 -5.31
N GLY A 399 5.34 7.40 -4.51
CA GLY A 399 6.05 6.55 -3.56
C GLY A 399 5.12 6.19 -2.40
N GLY A 400 4.52 7.21 -1.79
CA GLY A 400 3.64 7.01 -0.66
C GLY A 400 4.36 7.42 0.62
N THR A 401 4.33 6.65 1.69
CA THR A 401 5.09 6.96 2.92
C THR A 401 6.25 5.99 3.07
N GLY A 402 7.43 6.49 3.42
CA GLY A 402 8.68 5.74 3.49
C GLY A 402 9.71 6.41 2.57
N ASP A 403 10.94 5.92 2.58
CA ASP A 403 12.00 6.49 1.72
C ASP A 403 12.02 5.73 0.39
N ASP A 404 11.43 6.34 -0.63
CA ASP A 404 11.12 5.70 -1.92
C ASP A 404 12.18 5.98 -3.00
N VAL A 405 12.21 5.10 -4.01
CA VAL A 405 13.09 5.23 -5.17
C VAL A 405 12.29 5.23 -6.46
N TYR A 406 12.40 6.33 -7.23
CA TYR A 406 11.86 6.42 -8.60
C TYR A 406 12.97 6.23 -9.62
N VAL A 407 12.75 5.33 -10.57
CA VAL A 407 13.58 5.22 -11.76
C VAL A 407 13.01 6.13 -12.84
N LEU A 408 13.82 7.08 -13.31
CA LEU A 408 13.44 8.04 -14.34
C LEU A 408 14.21 7.75 -15.64
N ASP A 409 13.52 7.13 -16.60
CA ASP A 409 14.05 6.74 -17.91
C ASP A 409 13.24 7.30 -19.10
N SER A 410 12.12 7.99 -18.83
CA SER A 410 11.39 8.84 -19.78
C SER A 410 11.25 10.30 -19.30
N THR A 411 11.34 11.28 -20.22
CA THR A 411 11.03 12.69 -19.89
C THR A 411 9.55 12.94 -19.68
N ALA A 412 8.70 11.96 -20.01
CA ALA A 412 7.26 12.08 -19.90
C ALA A 412 6.73 11.63 -18.53
N ASP A 413 7.57 11.03 -17.70
CA ASP A 413 7.17 10.55 -16.37
C ASP A 413 6.97 11.71 -15.40
N VAL A 414 6.04 11.51 -14.49
CA VAL A 414 5.65 12.48 -13.47
C VAL A 414 5.75 11.81 -12.10
N ILE A 415 6.64 12.33 -11.26
CA ILE A 415 6.75 11.96 -9.85
C ILE A 415 5.85 12.90 -9.04
N SER A 416 5.05 12.33 -8.15
CA SER A 416 4.08 13.07 -7.33
C SER A 416 4.15 12.65 -5.87
N GLU A 417 4.70 13.55 -5.04
CA GLU A 417 4.88 13.36 -3.59
C GLU A 417 4.08 14.35 -2.73
N TYR A 418 3.80 13.98 -1.48
CA TYR A 418 3.14 14.80 -0.45
C TYR A 418 4.00 15.01 0.81
N TRP A 419 3.52 15.86 1.72
CA TRP A 419 4.37 16.43 2.77
C TRP A 419 4.58 15.41 3.88
N ASN A 420 5.83 15.27 4.32
CA ASN A 420 6.23 14.34 5.39
C ASN A 420 5.99 12.87 5.03
N GLN A 421 6.25 12.52 3.78
CA GLN A 421 6.12 11.17 3.27
C GLN A 421 7.41 10.37 3.35
N GLY A 422 8.58 10.99 3.21
CA GLY A 422 9.85 10.30 3.38
C GLY A 422 11.01 11.19 3.03
N THR A 423 12.17 10.58 2.75
CA THR A 423 13.28 11.18 2.03
C THR A 423 13.52 10.40 0.74
N ASP A 424 13.05 10.94 -0.37
CA ASP A 424 12.88 10.16 -1.59
C ASP A 424 14.00 10.41 -2.60
N THR A 425 14.23 9.41 -3.45
CA THR A 425 15.37 9.40 -4.38
C THR A 425 14.93 9.17 -5.82
N VAL A 426 15.28 10.12 -6.70
CA VAL A 426 15.20 9.93 -8.15
C VAL A 426 16.51 9.36 -8.65
N ARG A 427 16.44 8.24 -9.37
CA ARG A 427 17.56 7.65 -10.12
C ARG A 427 17.33 7.86 -11.60
N ALA A 428 18.07 8.78 -12.21
CA ALA A 428 17.84 9.20 -13.59
C ALA A 428 18.98 8.78 -14.52
N SER A 429 18.67 8.13 -15.65
CA SER A 429 19.63 7.91 -16.74
C SER A 429 19.66 9.05 -17.78
N MET A 430 18.99 10.15 -17.47
CA MET A 430 18.90 11.37 -18.28
C MET A 430 18.97 12.62 -17.38
N GLY A 431 18.94 13.81 -17.99
CA GLY A 431 18.85 15.05 -17.20
C GLY A 431 17.50 15.20 -16.52
N ALA A 432 17.50 15.68 -15.28
CA ALA A 432 16.31 15.69 -14.42
C ALA A 432 16.19 16.94 -13.55
N THR A 433 14.96 17.35 -13.28
CA THR A 433 14.62 18.34 -12.26
C THR A 433 13.78 17.64 -11.19
N LEU A 434 14.17 17.79 -9.92
CA LEU A 434 13.40 17.22 -8.83
C LEU A 434 12.04 17.93 -8.71
N GLY A 435 10.98 17.13 -8.65
CA GLY A 435 9.64 17.60 -8.33
C GLY A 435 9.57 18.16 -6.91
N VAL A 436 8.45 18.75 -6.53
CA VAL A 436 8.23 19.20 -5.14
C VAL A 436 8.31 17.99 -4.20
N GLN A 437 8.88 18.16 -3.01
CA GLN A 437 8.89 17.14 -1.94
C GLN A 437 9.74 15.91 -2.28
N VAL A 438 10.71 16.06 -3.18
CA VAL A 438 11.72 15.03 -3.45
C VAL A 438 13.08 15.60 -3.11
N GLU A 439 13.86 14.88 -2.31
CA GLU A 439 15.09 15.39 -1.72
C GLU A 439 16.32 15.00 -2.53
N ASN A 440 16.38 13.77 -3.05
CA ASN A 440 17.62 13.23 -3.62
C ASN A 440 17.55 12.98 -5.12
N LEU A 441 18.63 13.30 -5.83
CA LEU A 441 18.85 12.94 -7.23
C LEU A 441 20.17 12.18 -7.37
N VAL A 442 20.12 11.06 -8.08
CA VAL A 442 21.30 10.29 -8.50
C VAL A 442 21.27 10.13 -10.03
N LEU A 443 22.24 10.74 -10.70
CA LEU A 443 22.44 10.56 -12.13
C LEU A 443 23.19 9.25 -12.39
N LEU A 444 22.73 8.48 -13.37
CA LEU A 444 23.27 7.17 -13.72
C LEU A 444 24.07 7.23 -15.03
N GLY A 445 24.86 6.19 -15.27
CA GLY A 445 25.62 6.03 -16.50
C GLY A 445 26.89 6.86 -16.56
N THR A 446 27.30 7.25 -17.77
CA THR A 446 28.55 7.99 -18.03
C THR A 446 28.33 9.15 -19.01
N ALA A 447 27.07 9.51 -19.26
CA ALA A 447 26.73 10.60 -20.16
C ALA A 447 26.86 11.93 -19.44
N ASN A 448 27.13 13.00 -20.19
CA ASN A 448 27.10 14.36 -19.67
C ASN A 448 25.64 14.76 -19.41
N LEU A 449 25.23 14.69 -18.15
CA LEU A 449 23.85 14.93 -17.72
C LEU A 449 23.77 16.18 -16.83
N TRP A 450 22.57 16.71 -16.70
CA TRP A 450 22.28 17.84 -15.80
C TRP A 450 21.28 17.43 -14.72
N GLY A 451 21.37 18.06 -13.56
CA GLY A 451 20.47 17.83 -12.44
C GLY A 451 20.09 19.15 -11.79
N THR A 452 18.81 19.34 -11.49
CA THR A 452 18.32 20.51 -10.77
C THR A 452 17.51 20.08 -9.56
N GLY A 453 17.82 20.59 -8.38
CA GLY A 453 17.03 20.41 -7.17
C GLY A 453 15.77 21.27 -7.16
N ASN A 454 15.24 21.51 -5.97
CA ASN A 454 14.02 22.29 -5.76
C ASN A 454 14.24 23.31 -4.63
N THR A 455 13.26 23.54 -3.76
CA THR A 455 13.36 24.51 -2.64
C THR A 455 13.71 23.86 -1.30
N LEU A 456 13.99 22.55 -1.29
CA LEU A 456 14.26 21.75 -0.10
C LEU A 456 15.77 21.69 0.17
N HIS A 457 16.20 20.78 1.03
CA HIS A 457 17.62 20.48 1.22
C HIS A 457 17.92 19.26 0.37
N ASN A 458 18.47 19.49 -0.82
CA ASN A 458 18.64 18.46 -1.81
C ASN A 458 20.02 17.81 -1.76
N VAL A 459 20.08 16.52 -2.07
CA VAL A 459 21.34 15.80 -2.30
C VAL A 459 21.41 15.40 -3.77
N LEU A 460 22.32 16.02 -4.52
CA LEU A 460 22.51 15.77 -5.95
C LEU A 460 23.84 15.03 -6.14
N THR A 461 23.76 13.83 -6.71
CA THR A 461 24.93 13.03 -7.08
C THR A 461 24.98 12.86 -8.58
N GLY A 462 26.06 13.35 -9.20
CA GLY A 462 26.37 13.15 -10.61
C GLY A 462 26.91 11.75 -10.91
N ASN A 463 27.34 11.56 -12.15
CA ASN A 463 27.82 10.31 -12.70
C ASN A 463 29.31 10.44 -13.11
N ALA A 464 29.79 9.62 -14.05
CA ALA A 464 31.19 9.71 -14.50
C ALA A 464 31.40 10.64 -15.72
N GLY A 465 30.34 11.28 -16.20
CA GLY A 465 30.39 12.25 -17.29
C GLY A 465 30.47 13.67 -16.74
N ALA A 466 30.79 14.64 -17.60
CA ALA A 466 30.77 16.06 -17.19
C ALA A 466 29.33 16.51 -16.92
N ASN A 467 29.00 16.72 -15.65
CA ASN A 467 27.67 17.06 -15.17
C ASN A 467 27.48 18.55 -14.92
N SER A 468 26.23 19.00 -15.01
CA SER A 468 25.80 20.34 -14.59
C SER A 468 24.75 20.21 -13.49
N LEU A 469 25.14 20.46 -12.24
CA LEU A 469 24.30 20.33 -11.06
C LEU A 469 23.92 21.71 -10.52
N ASP A 470 22.64 21.92 -10.25
CA ASP A 470 22.08 23.13 -9.64
C ASP A 470 21.22 22.74 -8.44
N GLY A 471 21.63 23.10 -7.22
CA GLY A 471 20.92 22.74 -5.97
C GLY A 471 19.55 23.42 -5.88
N GLY A 472 19.48 24.69 -6.30
CA GLY A 472 18.25 25.46 -6.30
C GLY A 472 18.19 26.39 -5.10
N ALA A 473 17.27 26.14 -4.17
CA ALA A 473 17.18 26.90 -2.93
C ALA A 473 17.12 25.94 -1.74
N GLY A 474 17.62 26.38 -0.59
CA GLY A 474 17.82 25.52 0.57
C GLY A 474 19.29 25.15 0.70
N ASN A 475 19.66 24.44 1.77
CA ASN A 475 21.04 24.02 2.01
C ASN A 475 21.28 22.67 1.31
N ASP A 476 21.98 22.70 0.20
CA ASP A 476 22.13 21.57 -0.70
C ASP A 476 23.50 20.89 -0.56
N THR A 477 23.57 19.63 -0.95
CA THR A 477 24.83 18.88 -1.07
C THR A 477 24.97 18.33 -2.48
N LEU A 478 25.96 18.83 -3.22
CA LEU A 478 26.24 18.44 -4.59
C LEU A 478 27.56 17.65 -4.66
N ALA A 479 27.51 16.50 -5.31
CA ALA A 479 28.66 15.67 -5.63
C ALA A 479 28.73 15.45 -7.15
N GLY A 480 29.75 15.99 -7.82
CA GLY A 480 29.93 15.91 -9.27
C GLY A 480 30.23 14.48 -9.74
N GLY A 481 31.28 13.86 -9.19
CA GLY A 481 31.65 12.49 -9.49
C GLY A 481 32.99 12.42 -10.21
N GLU A 482 33.01 11.84 -11.41
CA GLU A 482 34.14 11.99 -12.33
C GLU A 482 33.70 12.87 -13.50
N GLY A 483 34.64 13.49 -14.21
CA GLY A 483 34.33 14.45 -15.26
C GLY A 483 34.62 15.88 -14.82
N GLY A 484 34.57 16.82 -15.75
CA GLY A 484 34.70 18.25 -15.39
C GLY A 484 33.31 18.83 -15.17
N ASP A 485 32.93 18.98 -13.91
CA ASP A 485 31.58 19.25 -13.47
C ASP A 485 31.35 20.75 -13.22
N TRP A 486 30.11 21.19 -13.41
CA TRP A 486 29.63 22.51 -13.01
C TRP A 486 28.67 22.35 -11.83
N LEU A 487 29.04 22.87 -10.67
CA LEU A 487 28.29 22.75 -9.42
C LEU A 487 27.84 24.15 -8.95
N ASN A 488 26.55 24.41 -9.04
CA ASN A 488 25.91 25.60 -8.47
C ASN A 488 25.06 25.18 -7.27
N GLY A 489 25.44 25.60 -6.06
CA GLY A 489 24.61 25.35 -4.87
C GLY A 489 23.27 26.07 -4.97
N GLY A 490 23.29 27.30 -5.48
CA GLY A 490 22.12 28.16 -5.52
C GLY A 490 21.94 28.86 -4.17
N ALA A 491 20.69 29.20 -3.83
CA ALA A 491 20.42 29.98 -2.64
C ALA A 491 20.44 29.11 -1.38
N GLY A 492 21.50 29.13 -0.61
CA GLY A 492 21.61 28.21 0.52
C GLY A 492 22.86 28.41 1.31
N ILE A 493 23.11 27.50 2.25
CA ILE A 493 24.48 27.21 2.69
C ILE A 493 24.79 25.82 2.15
N ASP A 494 25.61 25.76 1.12
CA ASP A 494 25.76 24.55 0.32
C ASP A 494 27.10 23.85 0.53
N LEU A 495 27.12 22.53 0.31
CA LEU A 495 28.33 21.72 0.26
C LEU A 495 28.55 21.20 -1.16
N LEU A 496 29.65 21.64 -1.78
CA LEU A 496 29.99 21.27 -3.16
C LEU A 496 31.26 20.43 -3.20
N ARG A 497 31.19 19.25 -3.81
CA ARG A 497 32.32 18.34 -4.04
C ARG A 497 32.35 17.94 -5.52
N GLY A 498 33.34 18.40 -6.27
CA GLY A 498 33.45 18.10 -7.70
C GLY A 498 33.89 16.66 -7.92
N GLY A 499 34.97 16.25 -7.25
CA GLY A 499 35.52 14.90 -7.43
C GLY A 499 36.59 14.90 -8.51
N ALA A 500 36.66 13.86 -9.33
CA ALA A 500 37.78 13.69 -10.27
C ALA A 500 37.53 14.39 -11.61
N GLY A 501 38.34 15.38 -11.94
CA GLY A 501 38.27 16.15 -13.16
C GLY A 501 38.50 17.62 -12.86
N ASN A 502 38.33 18.48 -13.85
CA ASN A 502 38.51 19.92 -13.64
C ASN A 502 37.15 20.54 -13.44
N ASP A 503 36.81 20.83 -12.19
CA ASP A 503 35.47 21.21 -11.78
C ASP A 503 35.33 22.72 -11.61
N THR A 504 34.09 23.19 -11.70
CA THR A 504 33.72 24.59 -11.48
C THR A 504 32.65 24.70 -10.41
N TYR A 505 32.97 25.41 -9.33
CA TYR A 505 32.07 25.74 -8.23
C TYR A 505 31.52 27.14 -8.37
N VAL A 506 30.21 27.31 -8.24
CA VAL A 506 29.56 28.63 -8.19
C VAL A 506 29.12 28.89 -6.77
N LEU A 507 29.69 29.94 -6.17
CA LEU A 507 29.39 30.33 -4.78
C LEU A 507 28.68 31.67 -4.75
N ASP A 508 27.49 31.70 -4.17
CA ASP A 508 26.69 32.91 -4.03
C ASP A 508 26.42 33.28 -2.56
N ASN A 509 26.75 32.39 -1.63
CA ASN A 509 26.62 32.59 -0.20
C ASN A 509 27.98 32.45 0.50
N PRO A 510 28.33 33.35 1.45
CA PRO A 510 29.57 33.22 2.21
C PRO A 510 29.65 31.96 3.10
N GLY A 511 28.53 31.26 3.30
CA GLY A 511 28.48 29.99 4.01
C GLY A 511 28.84 28.77 3.17
N ASP A 512 28.86 28.88 1.84
CA ASP A 512 29.11 27.75 0.95
C ASP A 512 30.50 27.15 1.16
N LEU A 513 30.58 25.83 1.11
CA LEU A 513 31.80 25.07 1.32
C LEU A 513 32.16 24.24 0.10
N VAL A 514 33.37 24.45 -0.42
CA VAL A 514 33.99 23.59 -1.43
C VAL A 514 34.88 22.55 -0.74
N ALA A 515 34.70 21.28 -1.09
CA ALA A 515 35.48 20.17 -0.55
C ALA A 515 36.16 19.39 -1.67
N GLU A 516 37.48 19.50 -1.74
CA GLU A 516 38.31 18.86 -2.77
C GLU A 516 39.46 18.02 -2.20
N ALA A 517 39.85 16.96 -2.92
CA ALA A 517 40.97 16.10 -2.53
C ALA A 517 42.18 16.30 -3.45
N ALA A 518 43.36 16.00 -2.91
CA ALA A 518 44.60 16.20 -3.64
C ALA A 518 44.67 15.31 -4.89
N GLY A 519 45.01 15.92 -6.04
CA GLY A 519 45.26 15.21 -7.29
C GLY A 519 44.00 14.82 -8.05
N GLN A 520 42.85 15.42 -7.74
CA GLN A 520 41.61 15.16 -8.46
C GLN A 520 41.41 16.03 -9.70
N GLY A 521 42.09 17.18 -9.82
CA GLY A 521 42.14 17.94 -11.05
C GLY A 521 42.72 19.33 -10.87
N THR A 522 42.21 20.29 -11.65
CA THR A 522 42.52 21.71 -11.54
C THR A 522 41.22 22.49 -11.55
N ASP A 523 40.84 22.98 -10.38
CA ASP A 523 39.47 23.37 -10.11
C ASP A 523 39.31 24.89 -10.05
N THR A 524 38.09 25.36 -10.31
CA THR A 524 37.76 26.78 -10.39
C THR A 524 36.60 27.14 -9.50
N VAL A 525 36.80 28.09 -8.60
CA VAL A 525 35.72 28.78 -7.90
C VAL A 525 35.33 30.04 -8.66
N ARG A 526 34.05 30.18 -8.98
CA ARG A 526 33.41 31.40 -9.46
C ARG A 526 32.53 31.94 -8.33
N SER A 527 32.91 33.06 -7.75
CA SER A 527 32.22 33.58 -6.56
C SER A 527 31.62 34.96 -6.78
N SER A 528 30.38 35.17 -6.34
CA SER A 528 29.79 36.52 -6.23
C SER A 528 29.85 37.08 -4.80
N VAL A 529 30.58 36.38 -3.91
CA VAL A 529 30.82 36.76 -2.51
C VAL A 529 32.31 36.81 -2.23
N THR A 530 32.68 37.33 -1.05
CA THR A 530 34.07 37.22 -0.60
C THR A 530 34.36 35.77 -0.21
N VAL A 531 35.45 35.20 -0.72
CA VAL A 531 35.77 33.78 -0.53
C VAL A 531 37.26 33.58 -0.26
N GLN A 532 37.55 32.57 0.57
CA GLN A 532 38.87 31.96 0.68
C GLN A 532 38.82 30.57 0.05
N LEU A 533 39.75 30.26 -0.86
CA LEU A 533 39.83 28.96 -1.49
C LEU A 533 40.13 27.87 -0.45
N SER A 534 39.33 26.80 -0.48
CA SER A 534 39.63 25.56 0.22
C SER A 534 40.96 24.96 -0.26
N ALA A 535 41.52 24.03 0.52
CA ALA A 535 42.68 23.26 0.06
C ALA A 535 42.35 22.51 -1.24
N ASN A 536 43.37 22.29 -2.09
CA ASN A 536 43.25 21.58 -3.37
C ASN A 536 42.41 22.29 -4.44
N VAL A 537 42.13 23.59 -4.27
CA VAL A 537 41.50 24.40 -5.32
C VAL A 537 42.52 25.40 -5.86
N GLU A 538 42.68 25.45 -7.19
CA GLU A 538 43.73 26.23 -7.84
C GLU A 538 43.25 27.60 -8.32
N ASN A 539 42.03 27.73 -8.82
CA ASN A 539 41.59 28.94 -9.52
C ASN A 539 40.44 29.65 -8.82
N LEU A 540 40.48 30.98 -8.79
CA LEU A 540 39.41 31.86 -8.32
C LEU A 540 39.09 32.91 -9.37
N ILE A 541 37.81 33.07 -9.67
CA ILE A 541 37.25 34.16 -10.47
C ILE A 541 36.16 34.85 -9.65
N LEU A 542 36.39 36.09 -9.26
CA LEU A 542 35.36 36.94 -8.66
C LEU A 542 34.41 37.41 -9.75
N THR A 543 33.12 37.37 -9.44
CA THR A 543 32.02 37.72 -10.34
C THR A 543 31.13 38.78 -9.70
N GLY A 544 30.07 39.18 -10.40
CA GLY A 544 29.20 40.27 -9.94
C GLY A 544 29.89 41.64 -9.97
N ASN A 545 29.24 42.61 -9.32
CA ASN A 545 29.63 44.03 -9.38
C ASN A 545 29.98 44.62 -8.00
N ALA A 546 29.90 43.81 -6.94
CA ALA A 546 30.22 44.24 -5.58
C ALA A 546 31.74 44.22 -5.35
N ALA A 547 32.23 45.10 -4.48
CA ALA A 547 33.59 45.07 -3.98
C ALA A 547 33.73 43.86 -3.02
N ILE A 548 34.10 42.72 -3.58
CA ILE A 548 34.33 41.45 -2.90
C ILE A 548 35.81 41.10 -2.97
N ASN A 549 36.27 40.22 -2.09
CA ASN A 549 37.69 39.88 -1.96
C ASN A 549 37.92 38.40 -2.21
N GLY A 550 39.16 38.06 -2.59
CA GLY A 550 39.59 36.70 -2.86
C GLY A 550 40.83 36.37 -2.05
N THR A 551 40.84 35.22 -1.39
CA THR A 551 42.04 34.67 -0.75
C THR A 551 42.33 33.28 -1.32
N GLY A 552 43.56 33.03 -1.74
CA GLY A 552 44.03 31.72 -2.19
C GLY A 552 44.39 30.79 -1.02
N ASN A 553 45.25 29.82 -1.28
CA ASN A 553 45.73 28.83 -0.32
C ASN A 553 47.27 28.68 -0.43
N ALA A 554 47.80 27.47 -0.20
CA ALA A 554 49.24 27.20 -0.22
C ALA A 554 49.72 26.58 -1.56
N LEU A 555 48.85 26.53 -2.56
CA LEU A 555 49.11 26.02 -3.91
C LEU A 555 49.42 27.19 -4.84
N ASN A 556 49.86 26.87 -6.06
CA ASN A 556 49.98 27.86 -7.12
C ASN A 556 48.57 28.26 -7.59
N ASN A 557 48.08 29.40 -7.12
CA ASN A 557 46.74 29.88 -7.40
C ASN A 557 46.69 30.87 -8.58
N SER A 558 45.57 30.85 -9.31
CA SER A 558 45.23 31.89 -10.29
C SER A 558 43.98 32.66 -9.82
N LEU A 559 44.16 33.91 -9.41
CA LEU A 559 43.11 34.76 -8.84
C LEU A 559 42.78 35.90 -9.81
N THR A 560 41.52 36.00 -10.22
CA THR A 560 41.02 37.10 -11.06
C THR A 560 39.91 37.85 -10.32
N GLY A 561 40.07 39.18 -10.20
CA GLY A 561 39.08 40.10 -9.66
C GLY A 561 37.88 40.34 -10.59
N ASN A 562 36.89 41.06 -10.08
CA ASN A 562 35.79 41.62 -10.86
C ASN A 562 36.09 43.10 -11.22
N ALA A 563 35.09 43.87 -11.63
CA ALA A 563 35.29 45.27 -12.04
C ALA A 563 35.20 46.29 -10.88
N ALA A 564 35.11 45.80 -9.64
CA ALA A 564 35.08 46.63 -8.43
C ALA A 564 36.44 46.55 -7.72
N ALA A 565 36.67 47.44 -6.75
CA ALA A 565 37.88 47.38 -5.93
C ALA A 565 37.96 46.07 -5.13
N ASN A 566 38.89 45.20 -5.47
CA ASN A 566 39.10 43.90 -4.83
C ASN A 566 40.40 43.87 -4.03
N GLN A 567 40.38 43.17 -2.90
CA GLN A 567 41.59 42.68 -2.23
C GLN A 567 41.83 41.23 -2.63
N LEU A 568 42.96 40.96 -3.29
CA LEU A 568 43.41 39.63 -3.67
C LEU A 568 44.67 39.26 -2.89
N VAL A 569 44.60 38.17 -2.13
CA VAL A 569 45.74 37.63 -1.35
C VAL A 569 45.95 36.18 -1.77
N ALA A 570 47.04 35.85 -2.46
CA ALA A 570 47.19 34.50 -2.99
C ALA A 570 47.68 33.49 -1.93
N GLY A 571 48.68 33.84 -1.14
CA GLY A 571 49.09 33.07 0.04
C GLY A 571 50.48 32.51 -0.10
N GLY A 572 50.61 31.21 -0.34
CA GLY A 572 51.91 30.61 -0.66
C GLY A 572 51.81 29.80 -1.93
N GLY A 573 52.88 29.72 -2.70
CA GLY A 573 52.83 29.13 -4.04
C GLY A 573 53.43 30.10 -5.04
N ASN A 574 53.46 29.73 -6.32
CA ASN A 574 53.80 30.64 -7.39
C ASN A 574 52.51 31.09 -8.06
N ASP A 575 52.04 32.26 -7.70
CA ASP A 575 50.67 32.68 -7.94
C ASP A 575 50.54 33.66 -9.12
N ILE A 576 49.35 33.72 -9.70
CA ILE A 576 48.98 34.70 -10.72
C ILE A 576 47.78 35.48 -10.21
N LEU A 577 47.94 36.79 -10.01
CA LEU A 577 46.89 37.69 -9.57
C LEU A 577 46.60 38.71 -10.67
N ASN A 578 45.32 38.86 -11.00
CA ASN A 578 44.82 39.86 -11.93
C ASN A 578 43.67 40.64 -11.26
N GLY A 579 43.89 41.90 -10.90
CA GLY A 579 42.85 42.78 -10.32
C GLY A 579 41.68 43.04 -11.28
N ALA A 580 41.96 43.01 -12.58
CA ALA A 580 41.05 43.35 -13.67
C ALA A 580 40.77 44.85 -13.79
N ALA A 581 39.68 45.36 -13.20
CA ALA A 581 39.34 46.77 -13.24
C ALA A 581 38.82 47.20 -11.88
N GLY A 582 38.96 48.47 -11.53
CA GLY A 582 38.74 48.92 -10.16
C GLY A 582 40.06 49.17 -9.44
N GLN A 583 39.98 49.71 -8.23
CA GLN A 583 41.17 50.02 -7.42
C GLN A 583 41.53 48.79 -6.62
N ASP A 584 42.48 48.00 -7.11
CA ASP A 584 42.74 46.68 -6.55
C ASP A 584 43.96 46.66 -5.62
N MET A 585 43.93 45.78 -4.63
CA MET A 585 45.05 45.52 -3.73
C MET A 585 45.50 44.08 -3.86
N LEU A 586 46.71 43.88 -4.38
CA LEU A 586 47.25 42.57 -4.72
C LEU A 586 48.42 42.21 -3.79
N THR A 587 48.29 41.10 -3.07
CA THR A 587 49.35 40.51 -2.24
C THR A 587 49.64 39.10 -2.77
N GLY A 588 50.82 38.88 -3.38
CA GLY A 588 51.24 37.54 -3.81
C GLY A 588 51.41 36.61 -2.62
N GLY A 589 52.29 37.02 -1.70
CA GLY A 589 52.62 36.23 -0.52
C GLY A 589 53.94 35.52 -0.76
N THR A 590 54.13 34.30 -0.27
CA THR A 590 55.43 33.62 -0.43
C THR A 590 55.49 32.85 -1.73
N GLY A 591 56.53 33.09 -2.54
CA GLY A 591 56.86 32.29 -3.70
C GLY A 591 57.38 33.15 -4.83
N THR A 592 57.07 32.78 -6.07
CA THR A 592 57.40 33.59 -7.25
C THR A 592 56.12 33.97 -7.95
N ASP A 593 55.61 35.17 -7.65
CA ASP A 593 54.28 35.59 -8.04
C ASP A 593 54.28 36.54 -9.23
N VAL A 594 53.14 36.57 -9.92
CA VAL A 594 52.88 37.44 -11.06
C VAL A 594 51.65 38.27 -10.76
N LEU A 595 51.83 39.59 -10.68
CA LEU A 595 50.79 40.54 -10.30
C LEU A 595 50.45 41.46 -11.47
N SER A 596 49.16 41.61 -11.75
CA SER A 596 48.62 42.56 -12.74
C SER A 596 47.47 43.33 -12.09
N GLY A 597 47.61 44.65 -11.95
CA GLY A 597 46.56 45.50 -11.34
C GLY A 597 45.36 45.66 -12.26
N GLY A 598 45.60 45.73 -13.57
CA GLY A 598 44.61 46.14 -14.55
C GLY A 598 45.14 47.28 -15.42
N LEU A 599 44.58 47.42 -16.63
CA LEU A 599 44.97 48.47 -17.58
C LEU A 599 44.00 49.66 -17.59
N ASP A 600 43.13 49.77 -16.60
CA ASP A 600 42.14 50.84 -16.54
C ASP A 600 42.75 52.16 -16.03
N ALA A 601 41.96 53.07 -15.46
CA ALA A 601 42.44 54.34 -14.89
C ALA A 601 42.42 54.36 -13.35
N ALA A 602 42.03 53.25 -12.72
CA ALA A 602 42.05 53.09 -11.28
C ALA A 602 43.50 53.03 -10.79
N ARG A 603 43.66 53.07 -9.46
CA ARG A 603 44.94 53.11 -8.77
C ARG A 603 45.08 51.82 -7.99
N ASP A 604 45.98 50.96 -8.46
CA ASP A 604 46.20 49.64 -7.90
C ASP A 604 47.37 49.68 -6.92
N VAL A 605 47.36 48.77 -5.95
CA VAL A 605 48.35 48.67 -4.90
C VAL A 605 48.92 47.26 -4.87
N PHE A 606 50.21 47.14 -5.17
CA PHE A 606 50.97 45.89 -5.06
C PHE A 606 51.64 45.84 -3.68
N VAL A 607 51.18 44.95 -2.80
CA VAL A 607 51.53 44.94 -1.38
C VAL A 607 52.55 43.86 -1.06
N PHE A 608 53.60 44.23 -0.31
CA PHE A 608 54.58 43.32 0.25
C PHE A 608 54.67 43.52 1.77
N ASN A 609 54.31 42.47 2.52
CA ASN A 609 54.21 42.50 3.98
C ASN A 609 55.44 41.90 4.68
N ALA A 610 56.21 41.07 3.99
CA ALA A 610 57.45 40.49 4.50
C ALA A 610 58.55 40.42 3.42
N LEU A 611 59.82 40.37 3.86
CA LEU A 611 60.96 40.18 2.94
C LEU A 611 60.90 38.85 2.19
N SER A 612 60.19 37.87 2.75
CA SER A 612 59.94 36.58 2.11
C SER A 612 58.93 36.65 0.97
N ASP A 613 58.17 37.74 0.86
CA ASP A 613 57.13 37.85 -0.16
C ASP A 613 57.74 37.99 -1.56
N SER A 614 58.90 38.64 -1.67
CA SER A 614 59.66 38.62 -2.92
C SER A 614 61.16 38.68 -2.65
N THR A 615 61.85 37.65 -3.11
CA THR A 615 63.28 37.44 -2.86
C THR A 615 64.13 37.71 -4.10
N GLY A 616 65.45 37.64 -3.95
CA GLY A 616 66.36 37.81 -5.07
C GLY A 616 66.37 36.64 -6.06
N GLY A 617 66.70 36.93 -7.31
CA GLY A 617 66.93 35.89 -8.34
C GLY A 617 65.66 35.21 -8.83
N ALA A 618 65.53 33.90 -8.59
CA ALA A 618 64.43 33.06 -9.10
C ALA A 618 63.15 33.13 -8.25
N GLY A 619 63.27 33.51 -6.98
CA GLY A 619 62.14 33.70 -6.05
C GLY A 619 61.59 35.12 -6.07
N ARG A 620 61.67 35.80 -7.22
CA ARG A 620 61.34 37.22 -7.37
C ARG A 620 60.01 37.41 -8.06
N ASP A 621 59.14 38.18 -7.43
CA ASP A 621 57.85 38.56 -7.97
C ASP A 621 57.96 39.51 -9.14
N ARG A 622 56.89 39.54 -9.93
CA ARG A 622 56.80 40.28 -11.18
C ARG A 622 55.48 41.05 -11.25
N ILE A 623 55.58 42.37 -11.26
CA ILE A 623 54.47 43.26 -11.55
C ILE A 623 54.46 43.54 -13.06
N LEU A 624 53.39 43.18 -13.75
CA LEU A 624 53.33 43.19 -15.21
C LEU A 624 52.96 44.55 -15.81
N ASP A 625 52.14 45.35 -15.12
CA ASP A 625 51.41 46.47 -15.71
C ASP A 625 51.37 47.75 -14.87
N LEU A 626 52.21 47.86 -13.82
CA LEU A 626 52.31 49.07 -12.99
C LEU A 626 52.41 50.34 -13.83
N ARG A 627 51.55 51.32 -13.57
CA ARG A 627 51.56 52.64 -14.20
C ARG A 627 52.18 53.66 -13.24
N SER A 628 53.40 54.11 -13.55
CA SER A 628 54.09 55.14 -12.75
C SER A 628 53.26 56.43 -12.66
N GLY A 629 53.16 56.98 -11.45
CA GLY A 629 52.36 58.13 -11.08
C GLY A 629 50.87 57.82 -10.83
N VAL A 630 50.46 56.57 -11.02
CA VAL A 630 49.08 56.11 -10.81
C VAL A 630 49.08 55.01 -9.74
N ASP A 631 49.71 53.89 -10.01
CA ASP A 631 49.74 52.70 -9.15
C ASP A 631 50.88 52.77 -8.12
N ASP A 632 50.74 51.99 -7.05
CA ASP A 632 51.69 51.95 -5.94
C ASP A 632 52.31 50.57 -5.70
N ILE A 633 53.56 50.59 -5.27
CA ILE A 633 54.19 49.48 -4.54
C ILE A 633 54.16 49.83 -3.05
N ASP A 634 53.44 49.05 -2.24
CA ASP A 634 53.34 49.23 -0.80
C ASP A 634 54.37 48.39 -0.05
N LEU A 635 55.32 49.08 0.60
CA LEU A 635 56.39 48.49 1.40
C LEU A 635 56.31 48.93 2.86
N ARG A 636 55.23 49.59 3.29
CA ARG A 636 55.10 50.17 4.65
C ARG A 636 55.18 49.14 5.76
N ALA A 637 54.94 47.87 5.47
CA ALA A 637 55.05 46.77 6.42
C ALA A 637 56.50 46.29 6.63
N LEU A 638 57.41 46.60 5.71
CA LEU A 638 58.82 46.25 5.81
C LEU A 638 59.58 47.31 6.60
N ASP A 639 60.32 46.88 7.61
CA ASP A 639 61.14 47.77 8.42
C ASP A 639 62.42 48.16 7.69
N ALA A 640 62.58 49.44 7.37
CA ALA A 640 63.76 49.95 6.67
C ALA A 640 65.07 49.78 7.45
N ASN A 641 65.03 49.57 8.77
CA ASN A 641 66.25 49.37 9.55
C ASN A 641 66.04 48.42 10.75
N THR A 642 66.18 47.12 10.47
CA THR A 642 66.07 46.01 11.44
C THR A 642 67.00 46.10 12.66
N ARG A 643 67.96 47.04 12.66
CA ARG A 643 68.90 47.27 13.76
C ARG A 643 68.37 48.24 14.81
N ILE A 644 67.27 48.93 14.51
CA ILE A 644 66.59 49.87 15.40
C ILE A 644 65.20 49.29 15.72
N ALA A 645 64.74 49.47 16.96
CA ALA A 645 63.43 48.95 17.35
C ALA A 645 62.29 49.80 16.78
N GLY A 646 61.27 49.14 16.23
CA GLY A 646 60.10 49.76 15.61
C GLY A 646 60.05 49.47 14.11
N ASN A 647 59.06 50.02 13.40
CA ASN A 647 59.00 49.97 11.94
C ASN A 647 59.42 51.34 11.39
N GLN A 648 60.56 51.41 10.70
CA GLN A 648 61.05 52.63 10.07
C GLN A 648 60.64 52.69 8.60
N ALA A 649 60.27 53.89 8.14
CA ALA A 649 59.97 54.14 6.74
C ALA A 649 61.26 54.16 5.89
N PHE A 650 61.15 53.71 4.65
CA PHE A 650 62.25 53.82 3.68
C PHE A 650 62.34 55.24 3.10
N ASP A 651 63.57 55.66 2.79
CA ASP A 651 63.80 56.74 1.84
C ASP A 651 63.89 56.19 0.41
N PHE A 652 63.37 56.90 -0.59
CA PHE A 652 63.54 56.55 -2.00
C PHE A 652 64.76 57.26 -2.62
N SER A 653 65.79 56.50 -3.01
CA SER A 653 67.06 57.03 -3.56
C SER A 653 67.14 56.99 -5.10
N GLY A 654 66.04 56.66 -5.78
CA GLY A 654 65.99 56.64 -7.25
C GLY A 654 66.75 55.46 -7.85
N ALA A 655 67.78 55.73 -8.67
CA ALA A 655 68.54 54.71 -9.40
C ALA A 655 69.88 54.33 -8.73
N ALA A 656 70.13 54.77 -7.50
CA ALA A 656 71.37 54.53 -6.77
C ALA A 656 71.10 53.72 -5.50
N ALA A 657 71.91 52.69 -5.24
CA ALA A 657 71.85 51.94 -3.99
C ALA A 657 72.23 52.84 -2.80
N ASP A 658 71.45 52.79 -1.72
CA ASP A 658 71.71 53.48 -0.47
C ASP A 658 71.28 52.63 0.73
N ALA A 659 71.77 52.97 1.92
CA ALA A 659 71.52 52.21 3.14
C ALA A 659 70.11 52.51 3.69
N ASN A 660 69.37 51.48 4.08
CA ASN A 660 68.02 51.61 4.65
C ASN A 660 67.02 52.32 3.69
N ALA A 661 67.16 52.07 2.38
CA ALA A 661 66.47 52.81 1.32
C ALA A 661 65.88 51.88 0.26
N VAL A 662 64.96 52.40 -0.54
CA VAL A 662 64.40 51.77 -1.75
C VAL A 662 64.99 52.44 -2.99
N TRP A 663 65.43 51.63 -3.95
CA TRP A 663 65.94 52.08 -5.24
C TRP A 663 65.55 51.12 -6.36
N TYR A 664 65.79 51.50 -7.62
CA TYR A 664 65.63 50.59 -8.75
C TYR A 664 66.89 50.48 -9.61
N VAL A 665 67.04 49.33 -10.28
CA VAL A 665 68.08 49.12 -11.31
C VAL A 665 67.43 48.68 -12.63
N LYS A 666 68.03 49.07 -13.76
CA LYS A 666 67.54 48.67 -15.09
C LYS A 666 68.01 47.27 -15.45
N ALA A 667 67.09 46.43 -15.91
CA ALA A 667 67.34 45.09 -16.43
C ALA A 667 66.66 44.93 -17.79
N GLY A 668 67.36 45.34 -18.86
CA GLY A 668 66.76 45.42 -20.20
C GLY A 668 65.66 46.49 -20.26
N ALA A 669 64.44 46.08 -20.65
CA ALA A 669 63.25 46.94 -20.69
C ALA A 669 62.48 46.99 -19.35
N ASN A 670 62.94 46.26 -18.33
CA ASN A 670 62.29 46.15 -17.03
C ASN A 670 63.12 46.86 -15.95
N LEU A 671 62.48 47.11 -14.81
CA LEU A 671 63.12 47.60 -13.61
C LEU A 671 63.14 46.50 -12.55
N ILE A 672 64.16 46.51 -11.70
CA ILE A 672 64.20 45.71 -10.48
C ILE A 672 64.22 46.70 -9.33
N VAL A 673 63.12 46.79 -8.59
CA VAL A 673 63.02 47.53 -7.34
C VAL A 673 63.73 46.71 -6.26
N ARG A 674 64.49 47.39 -5.42
CA ARG A 674 65.34 46.82 -4.37
C ARG A 674 65.17 47.60 -3.09
N ALA A 675 65.18 46.91 -1.95
CA ALA A 675 65.22 47.54 -0.64
C ALA A 675 66.34 46.91 0.21
N ASP A 676 67.03 47.74 1.01
CA ASP A 676 68.02 47.33 2.00
C ASP A 676 67.44 47.61 3.39
N VAL A 677 67.41 46.61 4.27
CA VAL A 677 66.87 46.71 5.63
C VAL A 677 67.93 46.58 6.73
N ASN A 678 69.18 46.33 6.34
CA ASN A 678 70.28 46.05 7.27
C ASN A 678 71.41 47.11 7.21
N GLY A 679 71.37 47.97 6.20
CA GLY A 679 72.23 49.13 6.00
C GLY A 679 73.57 48.83 5.32
N ASP A 680 73.74 47.66 4.71
CA ASP A 680 74.97 47.25 4.02
C ASP A 680 75.00 47.64 2.53
N ARG A 681 73.91 48.24 2.01
CA ARG A 681 73.68 48.63 0.61
C ARG A 681 73.58 47.45 -0.35
N VAL A 682 73.25 46.27 0.16
CA VAL A 682 72.85 45.08 -0.61
C VAL A 682 71.34 44.95 -0.51
N ALA A 683 70.70 44.49 -1.58
CA ALA A 683 69.25 44.31 -1.58
C ALA A 683 68.88 43.09 -0.72
N ASP A 684 68.02 43.30 0.26
CA ASP A 684 67.36 42.27 1.07
C ASP A 684 65.99 41.87 0.49
N PHE A 685 65.40 42.74 -0.31
CA PHE A 685 64.14 42.55 -1.05
C PHE A 685 64.35 42.95 -2.51
N GLU A 686 63.77 42.20 -3.44
CA GLU A 686 63.74 42.56 -4.86
C GLU A 686 62.36 42.29 -5.45
N VAL A 687 61.83 43.17 -6.31
CA VAL A 687 60.65 42.90 -7.15
C VAL A 687 60.88 43.42 -8.56
N ALA A 688 60.44 42.67 -9.58
CA ALA A 688 60.57 43.10 -10.98
C ALA A 688 59.33 43.87 -11.43
N VAL A 689 59.54 45.04 -12.01
CA VAL A 689 58.48 45.84 -12.65
C VAL A 689 58.70 45.83 -14.15
N MET A 690 57.75 45.28 -14.89
CA MET A 690 57.90 45.01 -16.32
C MET A 690 57.58 46.25 -17.15
N GLY A 691 58.35 46.49 -18.22
CA GLY A 691 58.03 47.51 -19.23
C GLY A 691 58.13 48.98 -18.79
N GLN A 692 58.59 49.28 -17.58
CA GLN A 692 58.70 50.65 -17.07
C GLN A 692 60.06 51.30 -17.34
N ALA A 693 60.04 52.60 -17.68
CA ALA A 693 61.26 53.35 -18.03
C ALA A 693 61.99 53.95 -16.80
N GLY A 694 61.24 54.19 -15.71
CA GLY A 694 61.71 54.70 -14.42
C GLY A 694 60.55 54.79 -13.42
N LEU A 695 60.89 54.94 -12.13
CA LEU A 695 59.94 55.13 -11.04
C LEU A 695 60.26 56.41 -10.25
N GLY A 696 59.25 57.01 -9.63
CA GLY A 696 59.35 58.16 -8.73
C GLY A 696 58.91 57.82 -7.31
N ALA A 697 59.17 58.72 -6.36
CA ALA A 697 58.76 58.55 -4.96
C ALA A 697 57.22 58.43 -4.79
N SER A 698 56.44 58.90 -5.77
CA SER A 698 54.98 58.79 -5.79
C SER A 698 54.46 57.39 -6.13
N ASP A 699 55.34 56.50 -6.62
CA ASP A 699 54.98 55.13 -7.03
C ASP A 699 55.12 54.15 -5.85
N PHE A 700 55.42 54.66 -4.65
CA PHE A 700 55.68 53.89 -3.46
C PHE A 700 54.88 54.40 -2.28
N LEU A 701 54.36 53.47 -1.48
CA LEU A 701 53.95 53.73 -0.11
C LEU A 701 55.06 53.18 0.80
N LEU A 702 55.77 54.09 1.51
CA LEU A 702 56.97 53.79 2.30
C LEU A 702 56.80 54.11 3.79
#